data_AF-A0A3N4L7M8-F1
#
_entry.id   AF-A0A3N4L7M8-F1
#
_cell.length_a   1.000
_cell.length_b   1.000
_cell.length_c   1.000
_cell.angle_alpha   90.00
_cell.angle_beta   90.00
_cell.angle_gamma   90.00
#
_symmetry.space_group_name_H-M   'P 1'
#
loop_
_entity.id
_entity.type
_entity.pdbx_description
1 polymer ?
#
loop_
_entity_poly.entity_id
_entity_poly.type
_entity_poly.pdbx_seq_one_letter_code
_entity_poly.pdbx_strand_id
1 'polypeptide(L)'
;MPPRKRKATPEDSDYESPPKNKTSRGISSSQAKRRPPAQSIKEISTYVAKTMTPEYTVVQSKSCQNIQDYDVAERCVTCIEKQSVLGTCRFVGLRAFKKDDQGQVDTTDYAFGFVEVVPKPKKPVKVKATPKRKKKPMKPEIITTRRTTRSAAGDSTARVASGVSEVGNAQINSHSDEQQADASDTLAAASDQMDSPIVRHTLTSDQMKKEADYVLPLIASVFAEHLRREKHHELTHLGLPTEGKPLPGGARPLFRVPSSPDTRSLCDACSTSIYMGSYLCGCCGKEMCLGCWEEWVPSDIAQGNRIRRIDTCSRRRRHIRDSMLFMTRAAKGEVVELLERVEARVPSEETQKQEQDNADTETNSIPTSLSTWPNDKLKYLATPKTHHKDITLQQFRSLWRRGGIPLVLTGFLDRFKLPWDPKYFTHHYGSVPCNIHDCEYNQAKETNVEKFFKGFASSDILHSYKLKDWPPSANFSETFPELFKDFENAIPFPSYISRTGSLNLAAHFPPQYVAPDLGPKMYNAFPAPDFLPKPAGETKLKHRPVKGTTNLHLDLTDAVNIMLFSAGGEKAPAAATTPKDIPFCGAIWDIFPPSASTHLREYLNSEEYLEAHAHEGAMELDDPIHRQMYYLTEDDMIKLYEENGVMAHRIYQEPGDAVFIPAGCAHQVRNRRSCVKVAVDFLTPENVKVCKGLVAEARVMGNPFLGRAAGGGKEDVLQLWSCLGFAWDAFDGPRKGAGKDGSVVKKEEAEEEGEGSEIKAEDQMEESGNRNGNAEHAARIEVETTSAV
;
A
#
# COMPACT_ATOMS: atom_id res chain seq x y z
N MET A 1 -28.66 1.91 -47.85
CA MET A 1 -30.07 2.39 -48.00
C MET A 1 -30.74 2.36 -46.62
N PRO A 2 -31.73 3.22 -46.36
CA PRO A 2 -32.40 3.33 -45.05
C PRO A 2 -33.40 2.18 -44.77
N PRO A 3 -33.84 2.00 -43.50
CA PRO A 3 -34.56 0.80 -43.04
C PRO A 3 -36.09 0.93 -43.11
N ARG A 4 -36.80 -0.15 -42.75
CA ARG A 4 -38.21 -0.09 -42.31
C ARG A 4 -38.37 -0.51 -40.84
N LYS A 5 -39.22 0.23 -40.12
CA LYS A 5 -39.48 0.12 -38.68
C LYS A 5 -40.76 -0.68 -38.38
N ARG A 6 -40.77 -1.32 -37.20
CA ARG A 6 -41.90 -1.50 -36.25
C ARG A 6 -43.30 -1.92 -36.77
N LYS A 7 -43.88 -2.91 -36.07
CA LYS A 7 -45.17 -2.75 -35.37
C LYS A 7 -45.19 -3.67 -34.13
N ALA A 8 -46.19 -3.52 -33.26
CA ALA A 8 -46.22 -4.14 -31.94
C ALA A 8 -47.65 -4.52 -31.50
N THR A 9 -47.77 -5.55 -30.65
CA THR A 9 -48.78 -5.79 -29.56
C THR A 9 -50.29 -5.79 -29.89
N PRO A 10 -51.16 -6.40 -29.04
CA PRO A 10 -50.97 -7.43 -27.98
C PRO A 10 -52.04 -8.57 -28.08
N GLU A 11 -52.39 -9.18 -26.93
CA GLU A 11 -53.63 -9.91 -26.56
C GLU A 11 -53.61 -11.45 -26.51
N ASP A 12 -54.52 -11.96 -25.66
CA ASP A 12 -54.37 -13.17 -24.83
C ASP A 12 -55.02 -14.45 -25.39
N SER A 13 -54.66 -15.61 -24.81
CA SER A 13 -55.64 -16.63 -24.36
C SER A 13 -54.98 -17.81 -23.62
N ASP A 14 -55.63 -18.30 -22.58
CA ASP A 14 -55.29 -19.56 -21.89
C ASP A 14 -55.62 -20.80 -22.74
N TYR A 15 -54.92 -21.92 -22.48
CA TYR A 15 -55.53 -23.24 -22.58
C TYR A 15 -54.83 -24.30 -21.71
N GLU A 16 -55.61 -25.18 -21.08
CA GLU A 16 -55.12 -26.20 -20.14
C GLU A 16 -54.56 -27.46 -20.82
N SER A 17 -53.68 -28.18 -20.11
CA SER A 17 -53.26 -29.56 -20.47
C SER A 17 -54.37 -30.57 -20.14
N PRO A 18 -54.45 -31.74 -20.82
CA PRO A 18 -54.05 -32.99 -20.14
C PRO A 18 -53.46 -34.06 -21.13
N PRO A 19 -53.52 -35.42 -20.92
CA PRO A 19 -52.35 -36.14 -20.39
C PRO A 19 -51.99 -37.51 -21.03
N LYS A 20 -50.76 -38.03 -20.78
CA LYS A 20 -50.43 -39.41 -20.28
C LYS A 20 -49.09 -40.04 -20.75
N ASN A 21 -48.36 -40.54 -19.76
CA ASN A 21 -47.60 -41.81 -19.70
C ASN A 21 -46.51 -42.19 -20.71
N LYS A 22 -45.26 -42.09 -20.21
CA LYS A 22 -44.35 -43.22 -19.89
C LYS A 22 -44.20 -44.37 -20.93
N THR A 23 -42.98 -44.51 -21.45
CA THR A 23 -42.22 -45.76 -21.30
C THR A 23 -40.82 -45.45 -20.73
N SER A 24 -40.17 -46.44 -20.11
CA SER A 24 -38.97 -46.24 -19.30
C SER A 24 -37.76 -47.04 -19.80
N ARG A 25 -36.57 -46.42 -19.76
CA ARG A 25 -35.28 -47.12 -19.63
C ARG A 25 -34.46 -46.40 -18.58
N GLY A 26 -34.23 -47.06 -17.45
CA GLY A 26 -33.45 -46.51 -16.34
C GLY A 26 -31.95 -46.79 -16.50
N ILE A 27 -31.11 -45.86 -16.07
CA ILE A 27 -29.68 -46.07 -15.88
C ILE A 27 -29.31 -45.64 -14.45
N SER A 28 -28.42 -46.43 -13.83
CA SER A 28 -27.90 -46.36 -12.47
C SER A 28 -27.80 -44.96 -11.83
N SER A 29 -28.25 -44.85 -10.58
CA SER A 29 -28.13 -43.64 -9.76
C SER A 29 -26.72 -43.47 -9.18
N SER A 30 -25.82 -42.81 -9.91
CA SER A 30 -24.64 -42.18 -9.30
C SER A 30 -25.05 -40.93 -8.50
N GLN A 31 -24.55 -40.78 -7.28
CA GLN A 31 -25.01 -39.75 -6.35
C GLN A 31 -24.70 -38.33 -6.85
N ALA A 32 -25.74 -37.60 -7.26
CA ALA A 32 -25.66 -36.15 -7.39
C ALA A 32 -25.31 -35.55 -6.02
N LYS A 33 -24.10 -35.00 -5.88
CA LYS A 33 -23.66 -34.28 -4.68
C LYS A 33 -24.60 -33.10 -4.46
N ARG A 34 -25.59 -33.25 -3.57
CA ARG A 34 -26.46 -32.17 -3.13
C ARG A 34 -25.58 -30.97 -2.77
N ARG A 35 -25.92 -29.78 -3.29
CA ARG A 35 -25.37 -28.53 -2.73
C ARG A 35 -25.55 -28.59 -1.20
N PRO A 36 -24.54 -28.19 -0.40
CA PRO A 36 -24.75 -28.08 1.03
C PRO A 36 -25.93 -27.12 1.28
N PRO A 37 -26.72 -27.34 2.34
CA PRO A 37 -27.82 -26.43 2.66
C PRO A 37 -27.30 -25.00 2.83
N ALA A 38 -28.19 -24.02 2.67
CA ALA A 38 -27.88 -22.62 2.95
C ALA A 38 -27.22 -22.52 4.34
N GLN A 39 -26.15 -21.70 4.44
CA GLN A 39 -25.37 -21.62 5.68
C GLN A 39 -26.31 -21.26 6.84
N SER A 40 -26.25 -22.06 7.92
CA SER A 40 -27.03 -21.82 9.13
C SER A 40 -26.79 -20.39 9.62
N ILE A 41 -27.85 -19.74 10.12
CA ILE A 41 -27.76 -18.40 10.71
C ILE A 41 -26.67 -18.44 11.77
N LYS A 42 -25.60 -17.66 11.55
CA LYS A 42 -24.48 -17.58 12.49
C LYS A 42 -24.97 -16.95 13.79
N GLU A 43 -24.80 -17.69 14.88
CA GLU A 43 -25.09 -17.26 16.24
C GLU A 43 -24.49 -15.88 16.52
N ILE A 44 -25.25 -15.03 17.21
CA ILE A 44 -24.79 -13.71 17.62
C ILE A 44 -23.81 -13.88 18.79
N SER A 45 -22.73 -13.12 18.80
CA SER A 45 -21.84 -13.03 19.96
C SER A 45 -22.61 -12.47 21.15
N THR A 46 -22.78 -13.28 22.20
CA THR A 46 -23.37 -12.86 23.48
C THR A 46 -22.39 -12.11 24.39
N TYR A 47 -21.10 -12.06 24.02
CA TYR A 47 -20.09 -11.36 24.79
C TYR A 47 -20.18 -9.84 24.59
N VAL A 48 -20.38 -9.12 25.70
CA VAL A 48 -20.23 -7.67 25.78
C VAL A 48 -18.84 -7.34 26.32
N ALA A 49 -18.16 -6.39 25.69
CA ALA A 49 -16.86 -5.88 26.08
C ALA A 49 -16.92 -5.20 27.45
N LYS A 50 -16.04 -5.63 28.37
CA LYS A 50 -15.95 -5.11 29.74
C LYS A 50 -14.61 -4.44 30.00
N THR A 51 -14.62 -3.35 30.76
CA THR A 51 -13.41 -2.78 31.38
C THR A 51 -12.98 -3.64 32.57
N MET A 52 -11.68 -3.83 32.75
CA MET A 52 -11.09 -4.59 33.84
C MET A 52 -11.29 -3.87 35.18
N THR A 53 -12.03 -4.52 36.08
CA THR A 53 -12.21 -4.15 37.49
C THR A 53 -11.31 -5.03 38.40
N PRO A 54 -11.14 -4.70 39.70
CA PRO A 54 -10.21 -5.42 40.58
C PRO A 54 -10.45 -6.93 40.76
N GLU A 55 -11.64 -7.43 40.42
CA GLU A 55 -12.01 -8.85 40.41
C GLU A 55 -11.30 -9.68 39.31
N TYR A 56 -10.87 -9.06 38.20
CA TYR A 56 -10.17 -9.75 37.11
C TYR A 56 -8.67 -9.88 37.40
N THR A 57 -8.34 -10.66 38.44
CA THR A 57 -6.97 -10.77 38.98
C THR A 57 -5.96 -11.50 38.09
N VAL A 58 -6.38 -12.18 37.01
CA VAL A 58 -5.52 -13.05 36.20
C VAL A 58 -5.30 -12.47 34.80
N VAL A 59 -4.28 -11.62 34.65
CA VAL A 59 -3.87 -11.03 33.36
C VAL A 59 -3.24 -12.08 32.43
N GLN A 60 -3.64 -12.08 31.17
CA GLN A 60 -3.10 -12.94 30.12
C GLN A 60 -1.65 -12.54 29.77
N SER A 61 -0.68 -13.26 30.35
CA SER A 61 0.77 -13.05 30.13
C SER A 61 1.40 -13.96 29.07
N LYS A 62 0.63 -14.88 28.47
CA LYS A 62 1.07 -15.81 27.41
C LYS A 62 0.07 -15.81 26.25
N SER A 63 0.47 -16.31 25.07
CA SER A 63 -0.45 -16.44 23.93
C SER A 63 -1.62 -17.38 24.22
N CYS A 64 -2.74 -17.25 23.49
CA CYS A 64 -3.91 -18.14 23.64
C CYS A 64 -3.64 -19.62 23.30
N GLN A 65 -2.42 -19.96 22.87
CA GLN A 65 -1.96 -21.33 22.62
C GLN A 65 -1.02 -21.85 23.73
N ASN A 66 -0.36 -20.94 24.46
CA ASN A 66 0.77 -21.26 25.35
C ASN A 66 0.45 -21.05 26.83
N ILE A 67 -0.78 -20.66 27.17
CA ILE A 67 -1.29 -20.84 28.54
C ILE A 67 -1.42 -22.35 28.78
N GLN A 68 -0.76 -22.83 29.83
CA GLN A 68 -0.76 -24.23 30.27
C GLN A 68 -1.55 -24.40 31.56
N ASP A 69 -1.94 -23.27 32.15
CA ASP A 69 -2.43 -23.12 33.52
C ASP A 69 -3.97 -23.18 33.56
N TYR A 70 -4.64 -23.03 32.41
CA TYR A 70 -6.08 -23.16 32.16
C TYR A 70 -6.37 -23.22 30.65
N ASP A 71 -7.48 -23.83 30.20
CA ASP A 71 -7.87 -23.78 28.78
C ASP A 71 -8.62 -22.49 28.45
N VAL A 72 -8.05 -21.71 27.52
CA VAL A 72 -8.55 -20.41 27.09
C VAL A 72 -9.76 -20.60 26.18
N ALA A 73 -10.97 -20.32 26.71
CA ALA A 73 -12.22 -20.48 25.98
C ALA A 73 -12.25 -19.69 24.68
N GLU A 74 -11.91 -18.40 24.68
CA GLU A 74 -11.91 -17.54 23.48
C GLU A 74 -10.48 -17.20 23.03
N ARG A 75 -10.12 -17.58 21.79
CA ARG A 75 -8.76 -17.44 21.25
C ARG A 75 -8.74 -16.46 20.07
N CYS A 76 -7.73 -15.58 20.02
CA CYS A 76 -7.65 -14.58 18.95
C CYS A 76 -7.30 -15.20 17.57
N VAL A 77 -7.60 -14.46 16.49
CA VAL A 77 -7.45 -14.90 15.09
C VAL A 77 -6.02 -15.39 14.78
N THR A 78 -4.99 -14.61 15.14
CA THR A 78 -3.57 -15.02 15.03
C THR A 78 -3.30 -16.37 15.71
N CYS A 79 -3.88 -16.61 16.89
CA CYS A 79 -3.75 -17.87 17.64
C CYS A 79 -4.63 -19.02 17.14
N ILE A 80 -5.61 -18.76 16.27
CA ILE A 80 -6.45 -19.80 15.65
C ILE A 80 -5.87 -20.22 14.30
N GLU A 81 -5.50 -19.27 13.46
CA GLU A 81 -5.03 -19.53 12.10
C GLU A 81 -3.56 -20.00 12.04
N LYS A 82 -2.83 -19.91 13.16
CA LYS A 82 -1.42 -20.32 13.32
C LYS A 82 -0.46 -19.63 12.35
N GLN A 83 -0.87 -18.51 11.75
CA GLN A 83 -0.04 -17.73 10.86
C GLN A 83 0.98 -16.93 11.68
N SER A 84 2.26 -17.32 11.61
CA SER A 84 3.37 -16.54 12.20
C SER A 84 3.52 -15.14 11.58
N VAL A 85 2.86 -14.90 10.44
CA VAL A 85 2.81 -13.61 9.73
C VAL A 85 1.79 -12.65 10.37
N LEU A 86 0.74 -13.14 11.04
CA LEU A 86 -0.30 -12.29 11.67
C LEU A 86 0.10 -11.72 13.04
N GLY A 87 1.41 -11.62 13.30
CA GLY A 87 2.01 -11.03 14.50
C GLY A 87 1.93 -11.90 15.76
N THR A 88 1.94 -11.23 16.90
CA THR A 88 1.85 -11.86 18.23
C THR A 88 0.39 -12.04 18.67
N CYS A 89 0.17 -12.58 19.87
CA CYS A 89 -1.18 -12.82 20.38
C CYS A 89 -1.84 -11.52 20.86
N ARG A 90 -2.79 -11.00 20.05
CA ARG A 90 -3.65 -9.81 20.21
C ARG A 90 -4.37 -9.60 21.58
N PHE A 91 -4.18 -10.47 22.57
CA PHE A 91 -4.76 -10.39 23.92
C PHE A 91 -3.73 -10.41 25.06
N VAL A 92 -2.42 -10.54 24.76
CA VAL A 92 -1.37 -10.52 25.79
C VAL A 92 -1.27 -9.11 26.39
N GLY A 93 -1.27 -9.02 27.73
CA GLY A 93 -1.26 -7.74 28.46
C GLY A 93 -2.52 -6.89 28.31
N LEU A 94 -3.55 -7.39 27.62
CA LEU A 94 -4.80 -6.68 27.34
C LEU A 94 -6.03 -7.35 27.94
N ARG A 95 -6.04 -8.69 28.06
CA ARG A 95 -7.17 -9.44 28.63
C ARG A 95 -6.85 -9.95 30.03
N ALA A 96 -7.83 -9.86 30.93
CA ALA A 96 -7.78 -10.46 32.25
C ALA A 96 -9.03 -11.30 32.55
N PHE A 97 -8.83 -12.33 33.37
CA PHE A 97 -9.85 -13.31 33.77
C PHE A 97 -10.15 -13.19 35.26
N LYS A 98 -11.38 -13.57 35.65
CA LYS A 98 -11.74 -13.74 37.07
C LYS A 98 -11.19 -15.05 37.62
N LYS A 99 -11.33 -15.21 38.94
CA LYS A 99 -11.34 -16.53 39.58
C LYS A 99 -12.74 -16.84 40.08
N ASP A 100 -13.09 -18.11 40.11
CA ASP A 100 -14.28 -18.61 40.79
C ASP A 100 -14.05 -18.76 42.31
N ASP A 101 -15.10 -19.13 43.05
CA ASP A 101 -15.06 -19.37 44.50
C ASP A 101 -14.12 -20.52 44.91
N GLN A 102 -13.65 -21.32 43.95
CA GLN A 102 -12.74 -22.45 44.12
C GLN A 102 -11.28 -22.07 43.75
N GLY A 103 -11.05 -20.80 43.38
CA GLY A 103 -9.76 -20.25 42.99
C GLY A 103 -9.28 -20.64 41.58
N GLN A 104 -10.11 -21.34 40.79
CA GLN A 104 -9.85 -21.66 39.39
C GLN A 104 -10.10 -20.44 38.50
N VAL A 105 -9.51 -20.42 37.31
CA VAL A 105 -9.65 -19.29 36.38
C VAL A 105 -10.89 -19.51 35.51
N ASP A 106 -11.91 -18.65 35.65
CA ASP A 106 -13.00 -18.62 34.68
C ASP A 106 -12.50 -18.00 33.38
N THR A 107 -12.40 -18.82 32.34
CA THR A 107 -11.92 -18.37 31.01
C THR A 107 -13.05 -17.88 30.11
N THR A 108 -14.30 -17.90 30.60
CA THR A 108 -15.51 -17.41 29.93
C THR A 108 -15.90 -16.01 30.40
N ASP A 109 -15.75 -15.65 31.68
CA ASP A 109 -15.85 -14.26 32.14
C ASP A 109 -14.47 -13.54 32.11
N TYR A 110 -14.30 -12.68 31.10
CA TYR A 110 -13.09 -11.90 30.89
C TYR A 110 -13.39 -10.44 30.55
N ALA A 111 -12.48 -9.56 30.99
CA ALA A 111 -12.50 -8.13 30.72
C ALA A 111 -11.16 -7.68 30.14
N PHE A 112 -11.11 -6.41 29.73
CA PHE A 112 -9.95 -5.82 29.08
C PHE A 112 -9.41 -4.63 29.85
N GLY A 113 -8.09 -4.50 29.84
CA GLY A 113 -7.32 -3.46 30.52
C GLY A 113 -5.86 -3.61 30.17
N PHE A 114 -5.17 -2.52 29.82
CA PHE A 114 -3.74 -2.58 29.58
C PHE A 114 -3.00 -2.71 30.91
N VAL A 115 -2.27 -3.82 31.09
CA VAL A 115 -1.38 -4.05 32.21
C VAL A 115 -0.02 -4.44 31.64
N GLU A 116 1.01 -3.68 32.00
CA GLU A 116 2.36 -3.92 31.50
C GLU A 116 2.89 -5.28 32.00
N VAL A 117 2.93 -6.27 31.10
CA VAL A 117 3.43 -7.60 31.41
C VAL A 117 4.96 -7.57 31.39
N VAL A 118 5.56 -7.12 32.49
CA VAL A 118 7.02 -7.13 32.68
C VAL A 118 7.57 -8.52 32.33
N PRO A 119 8.39 -8.65 31.27
CA PRO A 119 8.85 -9.96 30.82
C PRO A 119 9.79 -10.55 31.87
N LYS A 120 9.37 -11.66 32.50
CA LYS A 120 10.19 -12.38 33.50
C LYS A 120 11.61 -12.58 32.92
N PRO A 121 12.67 -12.16 33.63
CA PRO A 121 14.02 -12.15 33.07
C PRO A 121 14.39 -13.55 32.58
N LYS A 122 14.79 -13.63 31.30
CA LYS A 122 15.17 -14.89 30.65
C LYS A 122 16.30 -15.51 31.48
N LYS A 123 16.01 -16.58 32.24
CA LYS A 123 17.02 -17.31 33.01
C LYS A 123 18.19 -17.62 32.07
N PRO A 124 19.44 -17.28 32.43
CA PRO A 124 20.57 -17.42 31.53
C PRO A 124 20.66 -18.87 31.06
N VAL A 125 20.55 -19.07 29.75
CA VAL A 125 20.61 -20.40 29.14
C VAL A 125 22.01 -20.93 29.41
N LYS A 126 22.14 -21.91 30.31
CA LYS A 126 23.40 -22.60 30.56
C LYS A 126 23.79 -23.35 29.29
N VAL A 127 24.60 -22.71 28.46
CA VAL A 127 25.20 -23.29 27.25
C VAL A 127 26.05 -24.48 27.70
N LYS A 128 25.50 -25.69 27.57
CA LYS A 128 26.29 -26.92 27.72
C LYS A 128 27.31 -26.92 26.59
N ALA A 129 28.59 -26.82 26.96
CA ALA A 129 29.69 -26.78 26.00
C ALA A 129 29.66 -28.02 25.09
N THR A 130 29.43 -27.82 23.80
CA THR A 130 29.47 -28.88 22.79
C THR A 130 30.92 -29.36 22.60
N PRO A 131 31.19 -30.67 22.52
CA PRO A 131 32.55 -31.17 22.28
C PRO A 131 33.12 -30.67 20.95
N LYS A 132 34.41 -30.28 20.95
CA LYS A 132 35.13 -29.80 19.75
C LYS A 132 35.17 -30.88 18.65
N ARG A 133 34.21 -30.85 17.73
CA ARG A 133 34.13 -31.78 16.59
C ARG A 133 35.09 -31.33 15.48
N LYS A 134 36.02 -32.20 15.07
CA LYS A 134 37.03 -31.89 14.03
C LYS A 134 36.35 -31.53 12.70
N LYS A 135 36.87 -30.51 12.00
CA LYS A 135 36.38 -30.10 10.67
C LYS A 135 36.47 -31.29 9.69
N LYS A 136 35.38 -31.54 8.95
CA LYS A 136 35.37 -32.23 7.66
C LYS A 136 34.72 -31.28 6.64
N PRO A 137 35.11 -31.30 5.36
CA PRO A 137 34.50 -30.44 4.34
C PRO A 137 33.03 -30.85 4.12
N MET A 138 32.15 -29.87 4.01
CA MET A 138 30.76 -30.09 3.57
C MET A 138 30.71 -30.16 2.05
N LYS A 139 29.89 -31.08 1.53
CA LYS A 139 29.39 -31.00 0.15
C LYS A 139 28.22 -29.99 0.11
N PRO A 140 27.93 -29.35 -1.04
CA PRO A 140 26.74 -28.51 -1.16
C PRO A 140 25.47 -29.35 -0.95
N GLU A 141 24.62 -28.90 -0.04
CA GLU A 141 23.37 -29.59 0.32
C GLU A 141 22.19 -28.85 -0.33
N ILE A 142 21.33 -29.59 -1.03
CA ILE A 142 20.29 -29.01 -1.90
C ILE A 142 19.14 -28.50 -1.04
N ILE A 143 18.85 -27.20 -1.10
CA ILE A 143 17.71 -26.59 -0.41
C ILE A 143 16.40 -27.01 -1.10
N THR A 144 15.78 -28.08 -0.61
CA THR A 144 14.46 -28.51 -1.06
C THR A 144 13.38 -27.55 -0.54
N THR A 145 12.81 -26.74 -1.41
CA THR A 145 11.69 -25.85 -1.08
C THR A 145 10.43 -26.66 -0.73
N ARG A 146 9.91 -26.49 0.49
CA ARG A 146 8.69 -27.16 0.93
C ARG A 146 7.45 -26.54 0.27
N ARG A 147 6.97 -27.14 -0.82
CA ARG A 147 5.67 -26.84 -1.43
C ARG A 147 4.54 -26.90 -0.40
N THR A 148 3.76 -25.82 -0.32
CA THR A 148 2.45 -25.80 0.33
C THR A 148 1.40 -26.45 -0.58
N THR A 149 1.29 -27.78 -0.51
CA THR A 149 0.34 -28.54 -1.34
C THR A 149 -1.12 -28.27 -0.95
N ARG A 150 -1.80 -27.38 -1.66
CA ARG A 150 -3.27 -27.43 -1.77
C ARG A 150 -3.65 -28.70 -2.53
N SER A 151 -4.50 -29.53 -1.93
CA SER A 151 -4.94 -30.80 -2.52
C SER A 151 -5.98 -30.57 -3.62
N ALA A 152 -5.57 -30.79 -4.87
CA ALA A 152 -6.49 -31.06 -5.97
C ALA A 152 -6.44 -32.55 -6.30
N ALA A 153 -7.46 -33.30 -5.86
CA ALA A 153 -7.84 -34.50 -6.57
C ALA A 153 -8.76 -34.07 -7.73
N GLY A 154 -8.60 -34.54 -8.96
CA GLY A 154 -7.61 -35.49 -9.46
C GLY A 154 -8.28 -36.47 -10.42
N ASP A 155 -7.70 -36.64 -11.60
CA ASP A 155 -8.03 -37.73 -12.50
C ASP A 155 -6.82 -38.06 -13.38
N SER A 156 -6.80 -39.25 -13.98
CA SER A 156 -5.62 -39.79 -14.65
C SER A 156 -5.96 -40.57 -15.90
N THR A 157 -5.30 -40.27 -17.04
CA THR A 157 -4.77 -41.27 -17.98
C THR A 157 -4.02 -40.60 -19.13
N ALA A 158 -2.74 -40.94 -19.31
CA ALA A 158 -2.10 -41.21 -20.60
C ALA A 158 -0.69 -41.76 -20.38
N ARG A 159 -0.36 -42.92 -20.97
CA ARG A 159 1.02 -43.39 -21.11
C ARG A 159 1.45 -43.19 -22.56
N VAL A 160 2.61 -42.59 -22.77
CA VAL A 160 3.49 -42.92 -23.91
C VAL A 160 4.92 -43.02 -23.35
N ALA A 161 5.72 -43.93 -23.89
CA ALA A 161 7.10 -44.20 -23.47
C ALA A 161 8.07 -43.92 -24.62
N SER A 162 9.34 -44.31 -24.43
CA SER A 162 10.52 -44.02 -25.28
C SER A 162 11.02 -42.55 -25.19
N GLY A 163 12.33 -42.29 -25.35
CA GLY A 163 13.43 -43.23 -25.57
C GLY A 163 14.75 -42.68 -25.03
N VAL A 164 15.64 -43.57 -24.59
CA VAL A 164 17.01 -43.23 -24.17
C VAL A 164 17.93 -43.41 -25.38
N SER A 165 18.79 -42.43 -25.64
CA SER A 165 19.98 -42.59 -26.47
C SER A 165 21.12 -41.75 -25.90
N GLU A 166 22.02 -42.40 -25.17
CA GLU A 166 23.37 -41.87 -24.91
C GLU A 166 24.21 -41.92 -26.20
N VAL A 167 25.44 -41.39 -26.09
CA VAL A 167 26.52 -41.23 -27.10
C VAL A 167 26.66 -39.77 -27.58
N GLY A 168 27.81 -39.10 -27.37
CA GLY A 168 29.00 -39.55 -26.66
C GLY A 168 30.05 -38.45 -26.51
N ASN A 169 31.07 -38.69 -25.67
CA ASN A 169 32.17 -37.75 -25.45
C ASN A 169 33.08 -37.63 -26.68
N ALA A 170 33.44 -36.39 -27.04
CA ALA A 170 34.54 -36.08 -27.94
C ALA A 170 35.27 -34.82 -27.46
N GLN A 171 36.38 -35.01 -26.74
CA GLN A 171 37.40 -33.96 -26.56
C GLN A 171 38.31 -33.96 -27.79
N ILE A 172 38.82 -32.80 -28.22
CA ILE A 172 40.16 -32.65 -28.81
C ILE A 172 40.62 -31.17 -28.76
N ASN A 173 41.78 -30.99 -28.13
CA ASN A 173 42.85 -29.98 -28.26
C ASN A 173 42.55 -28.53 -28.72
N SER A 174 42.66 -27.62 -27.75
CA SER A 174 43.67 -26.54 -27.67
C SER A 174 44.52 -26.17 -28.90
N HIS A 175 44.49 -24.88 -29.27
CA HIS A 175 45.58 -23.90 -29.45
C HIS A 175 44.91 -22.57 -29.90
N SER A 176 45.43 -21.35 -29.65
CA SER A 176 46.74 -20.89 -29.16
C SER A 176 46.59 -19.72 -28.16
N ASP A 177 47.69 -19.36 -27.49
CA ASP A 177 47.79 -18.27 -26.51
C ASP A 177 47.98 -16.86 -27.14
N GLU A 178 48.27 -15.88 -26.27
CA GLU A 178 48.54 -14.45 -26.50
C GLU A 178 47.27 -13.59 -26.79
N GLN A 179 47.04 -12.43 -26.14
CA GLN A 179 47.86 -11.65 -25.19
C GLN A 179 47.04 -11.33 -23.92
N GLN A 180 47.66 -11.43 -22.75
CA GLN A 180 47.05 -11.05 -21.46
C GLN A 180 47.95 -10.05 -20.74
N ALA A 181 47.56 -8.77 -20.78
CA ALA A 181 48.22 -7.67 -20.07
C ALA A 181 47.40 -7.26 -18.84
N ASP A 182 48.07 -6.73 -17.81
CA ASP A 182 47.50 -6.63 -16.47
C ASP A 182 46.34 -5.63 -16.34
N ALA A 183 45.36 -6.01 -15.52
CA ALA A 183 44.20 -5.21 -15.13
C ALA A 183 43.78 -5.49 -13.67
N SER A 184 44.67 -6.04 -12.85
CA SER A 184 44.37 -6.45 -11.46
C SER A 184 44.65 -5.35 -10.43
N ASP A 185 45.73 -4.58 -10.59
CA ASP A 185 46.16 -3.55 -9.60
C ASP A 185 45.20 -2.36 -9.48
N THR A 186 44.42 -2.02 -10.51
CA THR A 186 43.53 -0.83 -10.50
C THR A 186 42.30 -0.98 -9.62
N LEU A 187 41.96 -2.20 -9.17
CA LEU A 187 40.76 -2.46 -8.36
C LEU A 187 41.03 -2.36 -6.85
N ALA A 188 42.26 -2.59 -6.40
CA ALA A 188 42.61 -2.55 -4.97
C ALA A 188 42.56 -1.13 -4.37
N ALA A 189 42.78 -0.09 -5.19
CA ALA A 189 42.75 1.30 -4.75
C ALA A 189 41.33 1.89 -4.57
N ALA A 190 40.28 1.15 -4.97
CA ALA A 190 38.90 1.67 -5.00
C ALA A 190 38.07 1.32 -3.74
N SER A 191 38.41 0.27 -2.98
CA SER A 191 37.64 -0.13 -1.80
C SER A 191 37.76 0.87 -0.64
N ASP A 192 38.97 1.37 -0.40
CA ASP A 192 39.34 2.05 0.86
C ASP A 192 38.85 3.51 0.97
N GLN A 193 38.02 3.97 0.02
CA GLN A 193 37.34 5.27 0.08
C GLN A 193 35.80 5.20 0.00
N MET A 194 35.20 4.02 -0.11
CA MET A 194 33.74 3.91 -0.32
C MET A 194 32.89 3.81 0.95
N ASP A 195 33.49 3.61 2.12
CA ASP A 195 32.80 3.32 3.40
C ASP A 195 32.20 4.55 4.11
N SER A 196 32.08 5.68 3.42
CA SER A 196 31.26 6.81 3.90
C SER A 196 29.76 6.46 3.79
N PRO A 197 28.98 6.51 4.89
CA PRO A 197 27.53 6.34 4.84
C PRO A 197 26.89 7.49 4.05
N ILE A 198 25.64 7.30 3.61
CA ILE A 198 24.86 8.38 3.00
C ILE A 198 24.64 9.45 4.09
N VAL A 199 25.36 10.56 3.96
CA VAL A 199 25.32 11.65 4.93
C VAL A 199 23.97 12.32 4.83
N ARG A 200 23.12 12.16 5.85
CA ARG A 200 22.00 13.07 6.08
C ARG A 200 22.57 14.48 6.11
N HIS A 201 22.23 15.31 5.12
CA HIS A 201 22.61 16.71 5.12
C HIS A 201 21.92 17.39 6.30
N THR A 202 22.64 17.54 7.41
CA THR A 202 22.14 18.20 8.62
C THR A 202 21.88 19.66 8.29
N LEU A 203 20.61 19.97 8.05
CA LEU A 203 20.12 21.33 7.83
C LEU A 203 20.47 22.21 9.03
N THR A 204 20.86 23.46 8.77
CA THR A 204 20.97 24.46 9.84
C THR A 204 19.58 24.76 10.43
N SER A 205 19.52 25.30 11.65
CA SER A 205 18.25 25.68 12.28
C SER A 205 17.42 26.64 11.40
N ASP A 206 18.07 27.53 10.66
CA ASP A 206 17.42 28.45 9.70
C ASP A 206 16.88 27.73 8.46
N GLN A 207 17.56 26.67 8.00
CA GLN A 207 17.09 25.84 6.89
C GLN A 207 15.90 24.97 7.35
N MET A 208 16.01 24.31 8.50
CA MET A 208 14.89 23.56 9.09
C MET A 208 13.66 24.44 9.30
N LYS A 209 13.83 25.68 9.80
CA LYS A 209 12.72 26.62 9.95
C LYS A 209 12.08 26.98 8.60
N LYS A 210 12.88 27.32 7.59
CA LYS A 210 12.36 27.65 6.24
C LYS A 210 11.62 26.48 5.58
N GLU A 211 12.00 25.24 5.90
CA GLU A 211 11.28 24.07 5.42
C GLU A 211 10.06 23.74 6.28
N ALA A 212 10.10 23.91 7.61
CA ALA A 212 8.92 23.81 8.47
C ALA A 212 7.82 24.79 8.06
N ASP A 213 8.18 26.05 7.82
CA ASP A 213 7.27 27.12 7.39
C ASP A 213 6.75 26.90 5.95
N TYR A 214 7.37 26.01 5.17
CA TYR A 214 6.89 25.57 3.84
C TYR A 214 6.02 24.30 3.90
N VAL A 215 6.43 23.30 4.68
CA VAL A 215 5.84 21.96 4.75
C VAL A 215 4.58 21.94 5.60
N LEU A 216 4.63 22.55 6.80
CA LEU A 216 3.54 22.43 7.78
C LEU A 216 2.20 22.97 7.26
N PRO A 217 2.11 24.14 6.59
CA PRO A 217 0.84 24.64 6.06
C PRO A 217 0.21 23.74 4.98
N LEU A 218 1.04 23.15 4.12
CA LEU A 218 0.59 22.25 3.04
C LEU A 218 -0.06 20.97 3.62
N ILE A 219 0.51 20.40 4.68
CA ILE A 219 0.00 19.16 5.29
C ILE A 219 -1.06 19.39 6.37
N ALA A 220 -1.10 20.58 6.98
CA ALA A 220 -1.93 20.90 8.15
C ALA A 220 -3.42 20.60 7.94
N SER A 221 -4.00 21.07 6.82
CA SER A 221 -5.44 20.90 6.55
C SER A 221 -5.86 19.42 6.48
N VAL A 222 -5.05 18.60 5.79
CA VAL A 222 -5.30 17.15 5.64
C VAL A 222 -5.07 16.40 6.96
N PHE A 223 -4.07 16.79 7.74
CA PHE A 223 -3.77 16.14 9.02
C PHE A 223 -4.79 16.53 10.11
N ALA A 224 -5.22 17.80 10.16
CA ALA A 224 -6.25 18.27 11.09
C ALA A 224 -7.57 17.52 10.91
N GLU A 225 -7.99 17.22 9.67
CA GLU A 225 -9.20 16.42 9.42
C GLU A 225 -9.10 15.01 10.05
N HIS A 226 -7.94 14.36 9.93
CA HIS A 226 -7.70 13.05 10.55
C HIS A 226 -7.66 13.13 12.08
N LEU A 227 -7.05 14.19 12.63
CA LEU A 227 -6.96 14.37 14.08
C LEU A 227 -8.29 14.80 14.72
N ARG A 228 -9.15 15.54 14.01
CA ARG A 228 -10.55 15.79 14.42
C ARG A 228 -11.33 14.49 14.52
N ARG A 229 -11.11 13.54 13.60
CA ARG A 229 -11.70 12.19 13.65
C ARG A 229 -11.18 11.42 14.88
N GLU A 230 -9.87 11.32 15.06
CA GLU A 230 -9.26 10.67 16.24
C GLU A 230 -9.79 11.28 17.55
N LYS A 231 -9.91 12.62 17.63
CA LYS A 231 -10.50 13.37 18.76
C LYS A 231 -11.98 13.04 18.97
N HIS A 232 -12.79 13.03 17.93
CA HIS A 232 -14.22 12.68 18.00
C HIS A 232 -14.43 11.25 18.53
N HIS A 233 -13.60 10.30 18.08
CA HIS A 233 -13.62 8.92 18.60
C HIS A 233 -13.17 8.83 20.05
N GLU A 234 -12.05 9.46 20.41
CA GLU A 234 -11.55 9.48 21.79
C GLU A 234 -12.58 10.09 22.76
N LEU A 235 -13.12 11.27 22.44
CA LEU A 235 -14.12 11.95 23.27
C LEU A 235 -15.42 11.13 23.42
N THR A 236 -15.92 10.53 22.34
CA THR A 236 -17.11 9.65 22.40
C THR A 236 -16.90 8.48 23.37
N HIS A 237 -15.71 7.86 23.35
CA HIS A 237 -15.42 6.71 24.20
C HIS A 237 -14.96 7.08 25.62
N LEU A 238 -14.64 8.35 25.87
CA LEU A 238 -14.56 8.94 27.22
C LEU A 238 -15.92 9.38 27.79
N GLY A 239 -17.00 9.35 26.99
CA GLY A 239 -18.32 9.86 27.39
C GLY A 239 -18.40 11.39 27.46
N LEU A 240 -17.48 12.09 26.79
CA LEU A 240 -17.42 13.55 26.74
C LEU A 240 -18.23 14.11 25.55
N PRO A 241 -18.65 15.39 25.59
CA PRO A 241 -19.34 16.02 24.47
C PRO A 241 -18.53 15.98 23.18
N THR A 242 -19.22 15.78 22.06
CA THR A 242 -18.62 15.73 20.72
C THR A 242 -19.41 16.55 19.71
N GLU A 243 -18.70 17.31 18.88
CA GLU A 243 -19.25 17.90 17.67
C GLU A 243 -19.50 16.83 16.59
N GLY A 244 -20.50 17.06 15.73
CA GLY A 244 -20.85 16.16 14.62
C GLY A 244 -21.95 15.16 14.95
N LYS A 245 -22.07 14.10 14.12
CA LYS A 245 -23.05 13.02 14.32
C LYS A 245 -22.53 12.02 15.35
N PRO A 246 -23.35 11.52 16.30
CA PRO A 246 -22.91 10.50 17.26
C PRO A 246 -22.41 9.22 16.58
N LEU A 247 -21.32 8.64 17.10
CA LEU A 247 -20.77 7.40 16.52
C LEU A 247 -21.76 6.22 16.61
N PRO A 248 -21.78 5.35 15.59
CA PRO A 248 -22.69 4.22 15.54
C PRO A 248 -22.45 3.25 16.70
N GLY A 249 -23.45 3.11 17.58
CA GLY A 249 -23.41 2.25 18.75
C GLY A 249 -23.04 2.95 20.07
N GLY A 250 -22.50 4.17 20.06
CA GLY A 250 -22.16 4.94 21.26
C GLY A 250 -20.85 4.54 21.97
N ALA A 251 -20.69 5.00 23.22
CA ALA A 251 -19.48 4.83 24.03
C ALA A 251 -19.10 3.35 24.27
N ARG A 252 -17.80 3.06 24.41
CA ARG A 252 -17.24 1.69 24.54
C ARG A 252 -16.05 1.73 25.49
N PRO A 253 -15.67 0.62 26.14
CA PRO A 253 -14.44 0.53 26.92
C PRO A 253 -13.24 1.03 26.11
N LEU A 254 -12.58 2.07 26.63
CA LEU A 254 -11.41 2.72 26.02
C LEU A 254 -10.12 2.21 26.67
N PHE A 255 -9.14 1.85 25.85
CA PHE A 255 -7.80 1.48 26.30
C PHE A 255 -6.73 2.27 25.57
N ARG A 256 -5.68 2.64 26.31
CA ARG A 256 -4.43 3.15 25.74
C ARG A 256 -3.44 2.00 25.68
N VAL A 257 -2.76 1.86 24.54
CA VAL A 257 -1.73 0.84 24.32
C VAL A 257 -0.46 1.51 23.82
N PRO A 258 0.74 1.00 24.16
CA PRO A 258 1.98 1.53 23.59
C PRO A 258 2.02 1.32 22.08
N SER A 259 2.78 2.15 21.39
CA SER A 259 3.10 1.93 19.99
C SER A 259 4.08 0.76 19.88
N SER A 260 3.90 -0.12 18.89
CA SER A 260 4.86 -1.21 18.61
C SER A 260 5.70 -0.80 17.40
N PRO A 261 6.90 -0.23 17.59
CA PRO A 261 7.66 0.35 16.48
C PRO A 261 8.16 -0.72 15.49
N ASP A 262 8.44 -1.92 16.00
CA ASP A 262 8.89 -3.07 15.22
C ASP A 262 7.81 -3.71 14.32
N THR A 263 6.54 -3.35 14.50
CA THR A 263 5.41 -4.06 13.88
C THR A 263 4.29 -3.12 13.42
N ARG A 264 4.06 -3.13 12.10
CA ARG A 264 3.00 -2.32 11.48
C ARG A 264 1.60 -2.78 11.89
N SER A 265 0.82 -1.87 12.46
CA SER A 265 -0.59 -2.09 12.78
C SER A 265 -1.46 -1.92 11.53
N LEU A 266 -2.13 -3.00 11.09
CA LEU A 266 -3.04 -3.03 9.95
C LEU A 266 -4.46 -3.42 10.39
N CYS A 267 -5.46 -2.91 9.67
CA CYS A 267 -6.87 -3.25 9.84
C CYS A 267 -7.23 -4.61 9.21
N ASP A 268 -7.73 -5.57 10.01
CA ASP A 268 -8.18 -6.90 9.58
C ASP A 268 -9.38 -6.90 8.60
N ALA A 269 -9.98 -5.73 8.35
CA ALA A 269 -11.10 -5.57 7.43
C ALA A 269 -10.70 -5.01 6.06
N CYS A 270 -9.70 -4.13 5.96
CA CYS A 270 -9.36 -3.42 4.71
C CYS A 270 -7.86 -3.29 4.42
N SER A 271 -6.99 -3.84 5.26
CA SER A 271 -5.53 -3.77 5.15
C SER A 271 -4.92 -2.35 5.13
N THR A 272 -5.67 -1.31 5.49
CA THR A 272 -5.13 0.04 5.76
C THR A 272 -4.37 0.06 7.07
N SER A 273 -3.29 0.86 7.15
CA SER A 273 -2.60 1.15 8.41
C SER A 273 -3.50 1.83 9.44
N ILE A 274 -3.18 1.57 10.71
CA ILE A 274 -3.80 2.18 11.88
C ILE A 274 -2.79 3.17 12.46
N TYR A 275 -3.23 4.42 12.66
CA TYR A 275 -2.41 5.49 13.23
C TYR A 275 -2.51 5.49 14.76
N MET A 276 -3.54 6.12 15.33
CA MET A 276 -3.79 6.10 16.78
C MET A 276 -4.97 5.16 17.11
N GLY A 277 -6.16 5.50 16.61
CA GLY A 277 -7.45 4.91 16.99
C GLY A 277 -7.86 3.68 16.19
N SER A 278 -8.48 2.74 16.90
CA SER A 278 -8.82 1.40 16.40
C SER A 278 -9.90 0.73 17.25
N TYR A 279 -10.52 -0.32 16.72
CA TYR A 279 -11.51 -1.14 17.42
C TYR A 279 -11.09 -2.61 17.45
N LEU A 280 -10.88 -3.17 18.65
CA LEU A 280 -10.51 -4.56 18.84
C LEU A 280 -11.73 -5.40 19.23
N CYS A 281 -11.95 -6.53 18.55
CA CYS A 281 -12.95 -7.50 18.98
C CYS A 281 -12.50 -8.25 20.23
N GLY A 282 -13.21 -8.12 21.35
CA GLY A 282 -12.89 -8.85 22.58
C GLY A 282 -12.97 -10.38 22.43
N CYS A 283 -13.75 -10.89 21.47
CA CYS A 283 -13.91 -12.32 21.26
C CYS A 283 -12.80 -12.94 20.39
N CYS A 284 -12.35 -12.24 19.34
CA CYS A 284 -11.40 -12.81 18.36
C CYS A 284 -10.15 -11.97 18.08
N GLY A 285 -9.98 -10.80 18.70
CA GLY A 285 -8.78 -9.97 18.55
C GLY A 285 -8.54 -9.46 17.13
N LYS A 286 -9.57 -9.44 16.27
CA LYS A 286 -9.55 -8.68 15.02
C LYS A 286 -9.58 -7.19 15.32
N GLU A 287 -8.80 -6.42 14.59
CA GLU A 287 -8.61 -4.98 14.78
C GLU A 287 -9.12 -4.20 13.56
N MET A 288 -9.93 -3.17 13.78
CA MET A 288 -10.53 -2.34 12.74
C MET A 288 -10.08 -0.89 12.85
N CYS A 289 -9.72 -0.25 11.74
CA CYS A 289 -9.52 1.20 11.70
C CYS A 289 -10.85 1.96 11.80
N LEU A 290 -10.79 3.25 12.15
CA LEU A 290 -11.97 4.11 12.34
C LEU A 290 -12.93 4.09 11.13
N GLY A 291 -12.39 4.15 9.91
CA GLY A 291 -13.19 4.11 8.69
C GLY A 291 -14.01 2.83 8.51
N CYS A 292 -13.47 1.66 8.87
CA CYS A 292 -14.25 0.42 8.84
C CYS A 292 -15.23 0.28 10.00
N TRP A 293 -15.10 1.08 11.07
CA TRP A 293 -16.09 1.13 12.15
C TRP A 293 -17.31 1.97 11.76
N GLU A 294 -17.08 3.19 11.26
CA GLU A 294 -18.15 4.11 10.83
C GLU A 294 -19.01 3.50 9.72
N GLU A 295 -18.37 2.80 8.76
CA GLU A 295 -19.03 2.10 7.65
C GLU A 295 -19.69 0.77 8.07
N TRP A 296 -19.44 0.24 9.27
CA TRP A 296 -19.95 -1.07 9.66
C TRP A 296 -21.43 -1.03 10.01
N VAL A 297 -22.25 -1.41 9.03
CA VAL A 297 -23.63 -1.87 9.22
C VAL A 297 -23.62 -3.39 9.48
N PRO A 298 -24.08 -3.87 10.65
CA PRO A 298 -24.15 -5.30 10.94
C PRO A 298 -25.09 -6.09 10.01
N SER A 299 -24.75 -7.36 9.74
CA SER A 299 -25.59 -8.28 8.95
C SER A 299 -26.72 -8.92 9.77
N ASP A 300 -27.49 -8.11 10.48
CA ASP A 300 -28.86 -8.40 10.93
C ASP A 300 -29.92 -7.67 10.08
N ILE A 301 -29.56 -6.52 9.50
CA ILE A 301 -30.43 -5.68 8.64
C ILE A 301 -30.04 -5.77 7.15
N ALA A 302 -28.85 -6.29 6.81
CA ALA A 302 -28.31 -6.28 5.44
C ALA A 302 -28.91 -7.34 4.50
N GLN A 303 -29.34 -6.88 3.31
CA GLN A 303 -29.99 -7.65 2.24
C GLN A 303 -29.22 -8.91 1.78
N GLY A 304 -29.96 -10.00 1.48
CA GLY A 304 -29.49 -11.05 0.56
C GLY A 304 -28.81 -12.31 1.13
N ASN A 305 -29.09 -12.71 2.38
CA ASN A 305 -28.65 -13.99 2.98
C ASN A 305 -27.11 -14.23 3.02
N ARG A 306 -26.27 -13.18 2.87
CA ARG A 306 -24.80 -13.29 2.89
C ARG A 306 -24.19 -12.47 4.03
N ILE A 307 -23.85 -13.15 5.14
CA ILE A 307 -23.17 -12.53 6.28
C ILE A 307 -21.73 -12.17 5.91
N ARG A 308 -21.34 -10.90 6.09
CA ARG A 308 -20.06 -10.34 5.60
C ARG A 308 -18.85 -10.84 6.41
N ARG A 309 -17.63 -10.67 5.87
CA ARG A 309 -16.37 -11.14 6.50
C ARG A 309 -16.08 -10.48 7.84
N ILE A 310 -16.37 -9.20 7.94
CA ILE A 310 -16.15 -8.35 9.11
C ILE A 310 -17.17 -8.60 10.23
N ASP A 311 -18.42 -8.94 9.90
CA ASP A 311 -19.35 -9.51 10.88
C ASP A 311 -18.87 -10.87 11.41
N THR A 312 -17.99 -11.59 10.70
CA THR A 312 -17.63 -12.97 11.05
C THR A 312 -16.46 -13.04 12.02
N CYS A 313 -16.77 -13.48 13.25
CA CYS A 313 -15.84 -13.86 14.30
C CYS A 313 -15.03 -15.12 13.93
N SER A 314 -13.86 -15.33 14.55
CA SER A 314 -13.02 -16.52 14.35
C SER A 314 -13.77 -17.84 14.59
N ARG A 315 -14.73 -17.85 15.54
CA ARG A 315 -15.65 -18.98 15.81
C ARG A 315 -16.86 -19.07 14.88
N ARG A 316 -16.88 -18.34 13.77
CA ARG A 316 -18.02 -18.19 12.84
C ARG A 316 -19.29 -17.57 13.44
N ARG A 317 -19.28 -17.06 14.68
CA ARG A 317 -20.34 -16.17 15.22
C ARG A 317 -20.40 -14.84 14.46
N ARG A 318 -21.51 -14.09 14.63
CA ARG A 318 -21.61 -12.68 14.28
C ARG A 318 -21.05 -11.78 15.40
N HIS A 319 -20.21 -10.81 15.04
CA HIS A 319 -19.87 -9.68 15.92
C HIS A 319 -21.09 -8.79 16.12
N ILE A 320 -21.16 -8.16 17.30
CA ILE A 320 -22.01 -7.00 17.59
C ILE A 320 -21.10 -5.85 18.02
N ARG A 321 -21.55 -4.61 17.88
CA ARG A 321 -20.75 -3.43 18.30
C ARG A 321 -20.39 -3.48 19.79
N ASP A 322 -21.18 -4.17 20.60
CA ASP A 322 -20.95 -4.31 22.04
C ASP A 322 -19.83 -5.31 22.37
N SER A 323 -19.45 -6.20 21.45
CA SER A 323 -18.29 -7.09 21.59
C SER A 323 -16.95 -6.40 21.28
N MET A 324 -16.95 -5.08 21.02
CA MET A 324 -15.82 -4.33 20.49
C MET A 324 -15.33 -3.28 21.50
N LEU A 325 -14.01 -3.17 21.59
CA LEU A 325 -13.24 -2.32 22.48
C LEU A 325 -12.69 -1.15 21.66
N PHE A 326 -12.67 0.08 22.19
CA PHE A 326 -11.92 1.15 21.54
C PHE A 326 -10.48 1.16 22.06
N MET A 327 -9.52 1.21 21.15
CA MET A 327 -8.09 1.23 21.44
C MET A 327 -7.43 2.41 20.75
N THR A 328 -6.70 3.22 21.51
CA THR A 328 -5.86 4.29 20.97
C THR A 328 -4.40 4.10 21.37
N ARG A 329 -3.49 4.43 20.45
CA ARG A 329 -2.03 4.50 20.72
C ARG A 329 -1.59 5.87 21.24
N ALA A 330 -2.50 6.84 21.28
CA ALA A 330 -2.22 8.18 21.78
C ALA A 330 -2.13 8.23 23.32
N ALA A 331 -1.25 9.08 23.84
CA ALA A 331 -1.26 9.47 25.25
C ALA A 331 -2.50 10.33 25.60
N LYS A 332 -2.86 10.42 26.89
CA LYS A 332 -4.03 11.19 27.33
C LYS A 332 -3.86 12.67 26.98
N GLY A 333 -4.69 13.17 26.06
CA GLY A 333 -4.68 14.57 25.59
C GLY A 333 -3.79 14.82 24.36
N GLU A 334 -2.97 13.86 23.92
CA GLU A 334 -2.04 14.03 22.80
C GLU A 334 -2.77 14.40 21.50
N VAL A 335 -3.93 13.79 21.23
CA VAL A 335 -4.72 14.06 20.02
C VAL A 335 -5.24 15.50 19.98
N VAL A 336 -5.62 16.04 21.14
CA VAL A 336 -6.15 17.40 21.27
C VAL A 336 -5.04 18.43 21.11
N GLU A 337 -3.93 18.26 21.84
CA GLU A 337 -2.75 19.14 21.76
C GLU A 337 -2.11 19.14 20.37
N LEU A 338 -2.00 17.96 19.73
CA LEU A 338 -1.51 17.88 18.35
C LEU A 338 -2.48 18.55 17.39
N LEU A 339 -3.79 18.33 17.53
CA LEU A 339 -4.78 19.01 16.69
C LEU A 339 -4.67 20.53 16.82
N GLU A 340 -4.55 21.07 18.03
CA GLU A 340 -4.39 22.51 18.27
C GLU A 340 -3.14 23.09 17.56
N ARG A 341 -1.98 22.40 17.64
CA ARG A 341 -0.77 22.80 16.89
C ARG A 341 -0.95 22.72 15.38
N VAL A 342 -1.66 21.71 14.90
CA VAL A 342 -1.89 21.50 13.45
C VAL A 342 -2.90 22.53 12.91
N GLU A 343 -3.98 22.82 13.64
CA GLU A 343 -4.97 23.84 13.27
C GLU A 343 -4.36 25.25 13.22
N ALA A 344 -3.43 25.56 14.14
CA ALA A 344 -2.69 26.83 14.15
C ALA A 344 -1.75 27.06 12.94
N ARG A 345 -1.55 26.05 12.07
CA ARG A 345 -0.76 26.14 10.83
C ARG A 345 -1.63 26.06 9.55
N VAL A 346 -2.95 25.89 9.64
CA VAL A 346 -3.81 25.79 8.46
C VAL A 346 -3.87 27.15 7.74
N PRO A 347 -3.46 27.26 6.47
CA PRO A 347 -3.43 28.54 5.76
C PRO A 347 -4.85 29.01 5.38
N SER A 348 -5.09 30.34 5.37
CA SER A 348 -6.38 30.89 4.91
C SER A 348 -6.60 30.63 3.42
N GLU A 349 -7.86 30.68 2.97
CA GLU A 349 -8.20 30.53 1.54
C GLU A 349 -7.51 31.61 0.67
N GLU A 350 -7.28 32.81 1.22
CA GLU A 350 -6.58 33.90 0.53
C GLU A 350 -5.09 33.59 0.38
N THR A 351 -4.47 33.01 1.41
CA THR A 351 -3.06 32.57 1.35
C THR A 351 -2.92 31.44 0.34
N GLN A 352 -3.78 30.42 0.41
CA GLN A 352 -3.79 29.30 -0.54
C GLN A 352 -3.93 29.79 -1.98
N LYS A 353 -4.83 30.77 -2.23
CA LYS A 353 -5.00 31.36 -3.55
C LYS A 353 -3.77 32.15 -4.01
N GLN A 354 -3.19 32.99 -3.16
CA GLN A 354 -1.98 33.74 -3.51
C GLN A 354 -0.80 32.82 -3.81
N GLU A 355 -0.66 31.71 -3.07
CA GLU A 355 0.34 30.68 -3.35
C GLU A 355 0.11 29.97 -4.69
N GLN A 356 -1.15 29.77 -5.08
CA GLN A 356 -1.54 29.19 -6.38
C GLN A 356 -1.26 30.14 -7.55
N ASP A 357 -1.65 31.42 -7.44
CA ASP A 357 -1.43 32.45 -8.47
C ASP A 357 0.09 32.63 -8.77
N ASN A 358 0.91 32.58 -7.71
CA ASN A 358 2.38 32.57 -7.82
C ASN A 358 2.91 31.28 -8.50
N ALA A 359 2.35 30.11 -8.15
CA ALA A 359 2.76 28.83 -8.71
C ALA A 359 2.43 28.69 -10.21
N ASP A 360 1.29 29.21 -10.65
CA ASP A 360 0.94 29.26 -12.08
C ASP A 360 1.96 30.09 -12.88
N THR A 361 2.35 31.26 -12.36
CA THR A 361 3.31 32.17 -13.02
C THR A 361 4.68 31.51 -13.22
N GLU A 362 5.27 30.96 -12.15
CA GLU A 362 6.56 30.26 -12.20
C GLU A 362 6.51 29.02 -13.10
N THR A 363 5.44 28.23 -13.05
CA THR A 363 5.32 27.01 -13.85
C THR A 363 5.25 27.31 -15.34
N ASN A 364 4.56 28.38 -15.73
CA ASN A 364 4.43 28.78 -17.13
C ASN A 364 5.77 29.31 -17.72
N SER A 365 6.82 29.48 -16.91
CA SER A 365 8.19 29.73 -17.38
C SER A 365 8.93 28.48 -17.86
N ILE A 366 8.47 27.28 -17.48
CA ILE A 366 9.14 26.02 -17.81
C ILE A 366 8.84 25.67 -19.29
N PRO A 367 9.87 25.40 -20.12
CA PRO A 367 9.65 24.98 -21.50
C PRO A 367 8.77 23.72 -21.59
N THR A 368 7.87 23.68 -22.58
CA THR A 368 6.99 22.54 -22.82
C THR A 368 7.24 21.91 -24.19
N SER A 369 7.10 20.59 -24.28
CA SER A 369 7.07 19.82 -25.52
C SER A 369 5.66 19.31 -25.79
N LEU A 370 5.13 19.57 -26.99
CA LEU A 370 3.87 19.02 -27.46
C LEU A 370 4.14 17.85 -28.42
N SER A 371 3.70 16.65 -28.04
CA SER A 371 3.68 15.49 -28.93
C SER A 371 2.51 15.62 -29.92
N THR A 372 2.71 15.12 -31.14
CA THR A 372 1.66 15.01 -32.16
C THR A 372 1.38 13.55 -32.51
N TRP A 373 0.25 13.32 -33.17
CA TRP A 373 -0.12 12.05 -33.82
C TRP A 373 -0.18 12.27 -35.35
N PRO A 374 0.02 11.26 -36.21
CA PRO A 374 0.00 11.43 -37.67
C PRO A 374 -1.36 11.82 -38.27
N ASN A 375 -2.41 11.96 -37.47
CA ASN A 375 -3.70 12.51 -37.87
C ASN A 375 -4.34 13.33 -36.73
N ASP A 376 -5.15 14.32 -37.10
CA ASP A 376 -5.71 15.34 -36.17
C ASP A 376 -6.78 14.82 -35.19
N LYS A 377 -7.15 13.54 -35.24
CA LYS A 377 -8.16 12.96 -34.33
C LYS A 377 -7.65 12.82 -32.90
N LEU A 378 -6.37 12.53 -32.72
CA LEU A 378 -5.77 12.30 -31.40
C LEU A 378 -4.90 13.50 -31.00
N LYS A 379 -5.24 14.11 -29.86
CA LYS A 379 -4.54 15.28 -29.32
C LYS A 379 -3.98 14.97 -27.94
N TYR A 380 -2.86 15.61 -27.64
CA TYR A 380 -2.11 15.41 -26.41
C TYR A 380 -1.92 16.73 -25.68
N LEU A 381 -1.70 16.65 -24.37
CA LEU A 381 -1.36 17.80 -23.53
C LEU A 381 0.13 18.15 -23.69
N ALA A 382 0.43 19.45 -23.77
CA ALA A 382 1.80 19.94 -23.75
C ALA A 382 2.44 19.60 -22.39
N THR A 383 3.66 19.06 -22.41
CA THR A 383 4.32 18.52 -21.23
C THR A 383 5.57 19.33 -20.91
N PRO A 384 5.72 19.87 -19.69
CA PRO A 384 6.99 20.46 -19.22
C PRO A 384 8.18 19.54 -19.51
N LYS A 385 9.12 19.97 -20.35
CA LYS A 385 10.34 19.24 -20.70
C LYS A 385 11.52 20.19 -20.82
N THR A 386 12.52 19.99 -19.98
CA THR A 386 13.76 20.78 -19.98
C THR A 386 14.95 19.91 -19.52
N HIS A 387 16.16 20.43 -19.61
CA HIS A 387 17.36 19.74 -19.13
C HIS A 387 17.52 19.90 -17.61
N HIS A 388 18.05 18.89 -16.91
CA HIS A 388 18.05 18.85 -15.44
C HIS A 388 18.87 19.94 -14.74
N LYS A 389 19.75 20.67 -15.46
CA LYS A 389 20.51 21.82 -14.94
C LYS A 389 19.78 23.15 -15.14
N ASP A 390 18.70 23.13 -15.91
CA ASP A 390 18.03 24.30 -16.48
C ASP A 390 16.65 24.54 -15.82
N ILE A 391 16.40 23.85 -14.70
CA ILE A 391 15.21 23.97 -13.85
C ILE A 391 15.64 24.27 -12.41
N THR A 392 14.99 25.25 -11.78
CA THR A 392 15.21 25.58 -10.38
C THR A 392 14.31 24.74 -9.45
N LEU A 393 14.72 24.60 -8.19
CA LEU A 393 13.86 24.00 -7.14
C LEU A 393 12.55 24.79 -6.96
N GLN A 394 12.54 26.09 -7.23
CA GLN A 394 11.34 26.92 -7.15
C GLN A 394 10.36 26.64 -8.29
N GLN A 395 10.85 26.51 -9.53
CA GLN A 395 10.01 26.08 -10.67
C GLN A 395 9.45 24.67 -10.45
N PHE A 396 10.25 23.73 -9.93
CA PHE A 396 9.75 22.41 -9.56
C PHE A 396 8.64 22.49 -8.49
N ARG A 397 8.86 23.24 -7.40
CA ARG A 397 7.87 23.49 -6.35
C ARG A 397 6.57 24.07 -6.88
N SER A 398 6.66 25.08 -7.74
CA SER A 398 5.50 25.70 -8.36
C SER A 398 4.72 24.72 -9.23
N LEU A 399 5.41 23.92 -10.07
CA LEU A 399 4.79 22.88 -10.87
C LEU A 399 4.13 21.79 -10.01
N TRP A 400 4.78 21.36 -8.94
CA TRP A 400 4.25 20.35 -8.02
C TRP A 400 3.03 20.86 -7.24
N ARG A 401 3.03 22.14 -6.82
CA ARG A 401 1.90 22.79 -6.15
C ARG A 401 0.64 22.91 -7.01
N ARG A 402 0.77 23.09 -8.34
CA ARG A 402 -0.38 23.04 -9.26
C ARG A 402 -1.01 21.64 -9.31
N GLY A 403 -0.21 20.60 -9.09
CA GLY A 403 -0.62 19.20 -9.12
C GLY A 403 -0.97 18.68 -10.51
N GLY A 404 -0.96 17.36 -10.68
CA GLY A 404 -1.54 16.69 -11.86
C GLY A 404 -0.86 16.92 -13.23
N ILE A 405 0.27 17.64 -13.28
CA ILE A 405 1.03 17.91 -14.51
C ILE A 405 2.41 17.19 -14.42
N PRO A 406 2.73 16.25 -15.32
CA PRO A 406 4.03 15.57 -15.33
C PRO A 406 5.18 16.44 -15.83
N LEU A 407 6.41 16.06 -15.48
CA LEU A 407 7.65 16.74 -15.86
C LEU A 407 8.62 15.75 -16.50
N VAL A 408 9.32 16.18 -17.55
CA VAL A 408 10.44 15.42 -18.13
C VAL A 408 11.74 16.21 -17.98
N LEU A 409 12.70 15.66 -17.24
CA LEU A 409 14.03 16.23 -17.11
C LEU A 409 15.06 15.38 -17.87
N THR A 410 15.83 16.01 -18.76
CA THR A 410 16.78 15.32 -19.65
C THR A 410 18.22 15.35 -19.14
N GLY A 411 19.09 14.51 -19.71
CA GLY A 411 20.54 14.54 -19.50
C GLY A 411 21.04 13.77 -18.28
N PHE A 412 20.30 12.78 -17.77
CA PHE A 412 20.67 12.08 -16.53
C PHE A 412 21.86 11.13 -16.62
N LEU A 413 22.21 10.62 -17.82
CA LEU A 413 23.25 9.58 -17.94
C LEU A 413 24.58 10.00 -17.30
N ASP A 414 25.02 11.24 -17.53
CA ASP A 414 26.25 11.81 -16.97
C ASP A 414 26.28 11.86 -15.43
N ARG A 415 25.12 11.75 -14.76
CA ARG A 415 25.03 11.78 -13.29
C ARG A 415 25.33 10.44 -12.65
N PHE A 416 24.93 9.34 -13.29
CA PHE A 416 25.25 7.98 -12.85
C PHE A 416 26.73 7.69 -13.08
N LYS A 417 27.30 6.81 -12.26
CA LYS A 417 28.71 6.37 -12.33
C LYS A 417 28.85 4.86 -12.57
N LEU A 418 27.78 4.09 -12.31
CA LEU A 418 27.69 2.71 -12.76
C LEU A 418 27.04 2.63 -14.16
N PRO A 419 27.24 1.55 -14.94
CA PRO A 419 26.72 1.49 -16.32
C PRO A 419 25.21 1.30 -16.45
N TRP A 420 24.55 0.71 -15.43
CA TRP A 420 23.12 0.34 -15.42
C TRP A 420 22.62 -0.38 -16.71
N ASP A 421 23.50 -1.17 -17.33
CA ASP A 421 23.23 -1.83 -18.62
C ASP A 421 23.06 -3.36 -18.48
N PRO A 422 22.51 -4.05 -19.50
CA PRO A 422 22.37 -5.50 -19.51
C PRO A 422 23.68 -6.29 -19.31
N LYS A 423 24.86 -5.72 -19.61
CA LYS A 423 26.15 -6.38 -19.41
C LYS A 423 26.52 -6.35 -17.92
N TYR A 424 26.39 -5.20 -17.26
CA TYR A 424 26.63 -5.03 -15.83
C TYR A 424 25.74 -5.98 -15.03
N PHE A 425 24.42 -5.99 -15.28
CA PHE A 425 23.52 -6.90 -14.56
C PHE A 425 23.81 -8.38 -14.84
N THR A 426 24.23 -8.73 -16.06
CA THR A 426 24.65 -10.10 -16.40
C THR A 426 25.95 -10.50 -15.69
N HIS A 427 26.92 -9.60 -15.57
CA HIS A 427 28.20 -9.88 -14.92
C HIS A 427 28.05 -10.01 -13.39
N HIS A 428 27.41 -9.04 -12.75
CA HIS A 428 27.30 -9.00 -11.28
C HIS A 428 26.20 -9.92 -10.72
N TYR A 429 25.11 -10.15 -11.46
CA TYR A 429 23.92 -10.85 -10.94
C TYR A 429 23.41 -11.99 -11.85
N GLY A 430 24.12 -12.35 -12.93
CA GLY A 430 23.59 -13.22 -13.98
C GLY A 430 23.05 -14.59 -13.52
N SER A 431 23.64 -15.17 -12.48
CA SER A 431 23.23 -16.44 -11.88
C SER A 431 22.00 -16.36 -10.97
N VAL A 432 21.59 -15.16 -10.55
CA VAL A 432 20.46 -14.94 -9.64
C VAL A 432 19.15 -15.38 -10.31
N PRO A 433 18.34 -16.25 -9.68
CA PRO A 433 17.04 -16.63 -10.21
C PRO A 433 16.07 -15.44 -10.15
N CYS A 434 15.25 -15.28 -11.18
CA CYS A 434 14.25 -14.21 -11.24
C CYS A 434 12.96 -14.70 -11.92
N ASN A 435 11.85 -14.08 -11.55
CA ASN A 435 10.55 -14.32 -12.17
C ASN A 435 10.27 -13.21 -13.18
N ILE A 436 9.97 -13.60 -14.42
CA ILE A 436 9.59 -12.70 -15.51
C ILE A 436 8.14 -12.93 -15.89
N HIS A 437 7.47 -11.89 -16.37
CA HIS A 437 6.09 -11.96 -16.86
C HIS A 437 6.05 -11.72 -18.36
N ASP A 438 5.22 -12.49 -19.08
CA ASP A 438 4.83 -12.19 -20.45
C ASP A 438 3.86 -10.99 -20.46
N CYS A 439 4.10 -9.96 -21.27
CA CYS A 439 3.27 -8.76 -21.33
C CYS A 439 1.99 -8.94 -22.15
N GLU A 440 1.89 -9.98 -22.98
CA GLU A 440 0.69 -10.30 -23.77
C GLU A 440 -0.28 -11.14 -22.95
N TYR A 441 0.23 -12.15 -22.23
CA TYR A 441 -0.60 -13.13 -21.49
C TYR A 441 -0.54 -13.02 -19.96
N ASN A 442 0.25 -12.09 -19.41
CA ASN A 442 0.53 -11.93 -17.98
C ASN A 442 1.05 -13.20 -17.26
N GLN A 443 1.57 -14.18 -18.02
CA GLN A 443 2.05 -15.45 -17.47
C GLN A 443 3.43 -15.30 -16.84
N ALA A 444 3.55 -15.73 -15.58
CA ALA A 444 4.83 -15.74 -14.85
C ALA A 444 5.68 -16.95 -15.25
N LYS A 445 7.00 -16.74 -15.36
CA LYS A 445 8.00 -17.73 -15.77
C LYS A 445 9.29 -17.53 -14.98
N GLU A 446 9.81 -18.61 -14.40
CA GLU A 446 11.09 -18.60 -13.68
C GLU A 446 12.26 -18.69 -14.67
N THR A 447 13.32 -17.92 -14.44
CA THR A 447 14.56 -17.87 -15.23
C THR A 447 15.72 -17.38 -14.36
N ASN A 448 16.86 -17.00 -14.94
CA ASN A 448 17.88 -16.18 -14.27
C ASN A 448 18.12 -14.86 -15.01
N VAL A 449 18.78 -13.93 -14.33
CA VAL A 449 19.09 -12.57 -14.81
C VAL A 449 19.85 -12.60 -16.13
N GLU A 450 20.84 -13.49 -16.28
CA GLU A 450 21.63 -13.66 -17.50
C GLU A 450 20.75 -14.04 -18.70
N LYS A 451 19.90 -15.07 -18.58
CA LYS A 451 19.04 -15.52 -19.68
C LYS A 451 18.03 -14.45 -20.10
N PHE A 452 17.55 -13.65 -19.15
CA PHE A 452 16.66 -12.53 -19.43
C PHE A 452 17.39 -11.40 -20.17
N PHE A 453 18.53 -10.93 -19.66
CA PHE A 453 19.26 -9.82 -20.28
C PHE A 453 19.98 -10.20 -21.59
N LYS A 454 20.36 -11.47 -21.81
CA LYS A 454 20.79 -11.95 -23.14
C LYS A 454 19.70 -11.75 -24.21
N GLY A 455 18.42 -11.76 -23.82
CA GLY A 455 17.30 -11.47 -24.71
C GLY A 455 17.24 -10.02 -25.20
N PHE A 456 17.81 -9.04 -24.48
CA PHE A 456 17.70 -7.61 -24.84
C PHE A 456 18.32 -7.27 -26.21
N ALA A 457 19.30 -8.05 -26.65
CA ALA A 457 20.06 -7.89 -27.89
C ALA A 457 19.94 -9.12 -28.82
N SER A 458 18.77 -9.77 -28.81
CA SER A 458 18.40 -10.81 -29.78
C SER A 458 17.55 -10.20 -30.89
N SER A 459 17.75 -10.65 -32.14
CA SER A 459 16.86 -10.37 -33.26
C SER A 459 15.51 -11.11 -33.15
N ASP A 460 15.50 -12.24 -32.44
CA ASP A 460 14.51 -13.32 -32.58
C ASP A 460 13.47 -13.30 -31.43
N ILE A 461 13.21 -12.13 -30.86
CA ILE A 461 12.29 -11.97 -29.74
C ILE A 461 10.84 -12.18 -30.20
N LEU A 462 10.30 -13.37 -29.95
CA LEU A 462 8.89 -13.70 -30.25
C LEU A 462 7.91 -13.33 -29.12
N HIS A 463 8.38 -13.09 -27.89
CA HIS A 463 7.58 -12.81 -26.69
C HIS A 463 8.05 -11.53 -26.00
N SER A 464 7.11 -10.71 -25.50
CA SER A 464 7.42 -9.52 -24.71
C SER A 464 7.55 -9.91 -23.24
N TYR A 465 8.78 -9.95 -22.70
CA TYR A 465 9.00 -10.27 -21.29
C TYR A 465 9.40 -9.05 -20.46
N LYS A 466 8.94 -9.01 -19.21
CA LYS A 466 9.32 -8.01 -18.19
C LYS A 466 9.79 -8.66 -16.89
N LEU A 467 10.86 -8.12 -16.34
CA LEU A 467 11.34 -8.28 -14.97
C LEU A 467 10.98 -6.98 -14.22
N LYS A 468 9.79 -6.97 -13.60
CA LYS A 468 9.22 -5.83 -12.87
C LYS A 468 9.74 -5.80 -11.43
N ASP A 469 9.75 -4.61 -10.83
CA ASP A 469 9.98 -4.38 -9.39
C ASP A 469 11.30 -4.93 -8.84
N TRP A 470 12.32 -5.18 -9.67
CA TRP A 470 13.53 -5.88 -9.23
C TRP A 470 14.35 -4.99 -8.27
N PRO A 471 14.62 -5.40 -7.01
CA PRO A 471 14.36 -6.70 -6.40
C PRO A 471 12.94 -6.80 -5.76
N PRO A 472 12.15 -7.85 -6.07
CA PRO A 472 10.68 -7.83 -5.99
C PRO A 472 10.07 -7.81 -4.58
N SER A 473 10.84 -8.09 -3.53
CA SER A 473 10.36 -8.13 -2.15
C SER A 473 11.46 -7.83 -1.12
N ALA A 474 12.55 -7.23 -1.57
CA ALA A 474 13.70 -6.89 -0.73
C ALA A 474 13.99 -5.39 -0.85
N ASN A 475 14.60 -4.84 0.19
CA ASN A 475 15.02 -3.45 0.21
C ASN A 475 16.16 -3.25 -0.80
N PHE A 476 16.03 -2.25 -1.67
CA PHE A 476 17.02 -2.00 -2.73
C PHE A 476 18.40 -1.66 -2.17
N SER A 477 18.47 -0.91 -1.07
CA SER A 477 19.74 -0.57 -0.40
C SER A 477 20.46 -1.76 0.25
N GLU A 478 19.72 -2.81 0.62
CA GLU A 478 20.28 -4.04 1.20
C GLU A 478 20.70 -5.03 0.10
N THR A 479 19.95 -5.08 -1.00
CA THR A 479 20.18 -6.03 -2.11
C THR A 479 21.24 -5.53 -3.09
N PHE A 480 21.26 -4.22 -3.34
CA PHE A 480 22.05 -3.56 -4.37
C PHE A 480 22.68 -2.25 -3.84
N PRO A 481 23.52 -2.29 -2.78
CA PRO A 481 24.00 -1.09 -2.08
C PRO A 481 24.77 -0.10 -2.98
N GLU A 482 25.59 -0.59 -3.91
CA GLU A 482 26.34 0.26 -4.86
C GLU A 482 25.40 1.00 -5.82
N LEU A 483 24.44 0.29 -6.43
CA LEU A 483 23.42 0.87 -7.29
C LEU A 483 22.51 1.84 -6.51
N PHE A 484 22.20 1.54 -5.25
CA PHE A 484 21.44 2.44 -4.40
C PHE A 484 22.17 3.76 -4.16
N LYS A 485 23.47 3.69 -3.82
CA LYS A 485 24.34 4.86 -3.61
C LYS A 485 24.54 5.66 -4.90
N ASP A 486 24.69 5.01 -6.04
CA ASP A 486 24.77 5.68 -7.36
C ASP A 486 23.46 6.39 -7.72
N PHE A 487 22.31 5.75 -7.46
CA PHE A 487 20.99 6.36 -7.68
C PHE A 487 20.72 7.58 -6.77
N GLU A 488 20.96 7.46 -5.46
CA GLU A 488 20.79 8.58 -4.50
C GLU A 488 21.72 9.78 -4.81
N ASN A 489 22.88 9.55 -5.43
CA ASN A 489 23.75 10.62 -5.94
C ASN A 489 23.24 11.22 -7.28
N ALA A 490 22.55 10.44 -8.10
CA ALA A 490 22.12 10.81 -9.44
C ALA A 490 20.71 11.44 -9.54
N ILE A 491 19.85 11.28 -8.51
CA ILE A 491 18.51 11.88 -8.48
C ILE A 491 18.51 13.42 -8.50
N PRO A 492 17.54 14.07 -9.16
CA PRO A 492 17.28 15.50 -9.00
C PRO A 492 16.63 15.77 -7.64
N PHE A 493 16.59 17.04 -7.24
CA PHE A 493 15.86 17.54 -6.06
C PHE A 493 15.92 16.58 -4.84
N PRO A 494 17.12 16.22 -4.32
CA PRO A 494 17.25 15.15 -3.34
C PRO A 494 16.48 15.41 -2.03
N SER A 495 16.16 16.66 -1.71
CA SER A 495 15.24 17.01 -0.62
C SER A 495 13.84 16.42 -0.78
N TYR A 496 13.34 16.23 -2.01
CA TYR A 496 12.06 15.59 -2.32
C TYR A 496 12.14 14.08 -2.56
N ILE A 497 13.25 13.59 -3.14
CA ILE A 497 13.30 12.24 -3.74
C ILE A 497 14.16 11.27 -2.91
N SER A 498 15.17 11.74 -2.18
CA SER A 498 16.03 10.87 -1.36
C SER A 498 15.24 10.19 -0.25
N ARG A 499 15.64 8.97 0.15
CA ARG A 499 15.21 8.36 1.42
C ARG A 499 15.62 9.15 2.67
N THR A 500 16.44 10.19 2.51
CA THR A 500 16.84 11.13 3.58
C THR A 500 16.40 12.58 3.29
N GLY A 501 15.60 12.80 2.24
CA GLY A 501 15.15 14.13 1.83
C GLY A 501 14.13 14.71 2.83
N SER A 502 14.37 15.94 3.29
CA SER A 502 13.52 16.62 4.28
C SER A 502 12.09 16.91 3.80
N LEU A 503 11.89 17.07 2.50
CA LEU A 503 10.58 17.31 1.86
C LEU A 503 9.91 16.00 1.42
N ASN A 504 10.59 14.85 1.57
CA ASN A 504 10.00 13.53 1.45
C ASN A 504 9.37 13.13 2.79
N LEU A 505 8.04 13.21 2.92
CA LEU A 505 7.36 12.96 4.19
C LEU A 505 7.53 11.51 4.71
N ALA A 506 7.91 10.58 3.83
CA ALA A 506 8.26 9.20 4.22
C ALA A 506 9.64 9.07 4.90
N ALA A 507 10.55 10.03 4.71
CA ALA A 507 11.92 9.99 5.25
C ALA A 507 12.02 10.27 6.76
N HIS A 508 10.94 10.77 7.37
CA HIS A 508 10.90 11.21 8.78
C HIS A 508 10.64 10.09 9.79
N PHE A 509 10.43 8.85 9.34
CA PHE A 509 10.25 7.70 10.25
C PHE A 509 11.46 7.53 11.19
N PRO A 510 11.27 7.47 12.51
CA PRO A 510 12.36 7.20 13.45
C PRO A 510 12.96 5.81 13.22
N PRO A 511 14.28 5.59 13.41
CA PRO A 511 14.96 4.36 12.97
C PRO A 511 14.43 3.03 13.57
N GLN A 512 13.71 3.09 14.69
CA GLN A 512 13.06 1.94 15.31
C GLN A 512 11.73 1.54 14.64
N TYR A 513 11.12 2.42 13.83
CA TYR A 513 9.84 2.20 13.17
C TYR A 513 10.00 1.60 11.77
N VAL A 514 9.10 0.69 11.38
CA VAL A 514 9.02 0.15 10.01
C VAL A 514 8.50 1.23 9.04
N ALA A 515 9.42 1.89 8.34
CA ALA A 515 9.13 2.84 7.27
C ALA A 515 8.49 2.17 6.02
N PRO A 516 7.75 2.90 5.17
CA PRO A 516 7.28 2.39 3.88
C PRO A 516 8.45 2.17 2.90
N ASP A 517 8.53 1.01 2.24
CA ASP A 517 9.47 0.78 1.13
C ASP A 517 8.92 1.38 -0.17
N LEU A 518 9.22 2.66 -0.38
CA LEU A 518 8.92 3.42 -1.60
C LEU A 518 9.96 3.18 -2.73
N GLY A 519 10.78 2.14 -2.64
CA GLY A 519 11.84 1.85 -3.60
C GLY A 519 13.17 2.55 -3.29
N PRO A 520 14.08 2.70 -4.27
CA PRO A 520 13.88 2.48 -5.70
C PRO A 520 13.62 1.02 -6.09
N LYS A 521 13.14 0.80 -7.32
CA LYS A 521 12.95 -0.51 -7.97
C LYS A 521 13.33 -0.42 -9.45
N MET A 522 13.83 -1.52 -10.03
CA MET A 522 14.15 -1.59 -11.47
C MET A 522 13.00 -2.20 -12.30
N TYR A 523 12.77 -1.60 -13.46
CA TYR A 523 11.74 -1.95 -14.44
C TYR A 523 12.41 -2.30 -15.76
N ASN A 524 12.69 -3.59 -15.94
CA ASN A 524 13.39 -4.10 -17.12
C ASN A 524 12.40 -4.83 -18.01
N ALA A 525 12.28 -4.44 -19.28
CA ALA A 525 11.33 -5.09 -20.20
C ALA A 525 11.78 -5.02 -21.66
N PHE A 526 11.37 -6.03 -22.43
CA PHE A 526 11.54 -6.13 -23.88
C PHE A 526 10.64 -5.10 -24.62
N PRO A 527 10.63 -5.01 -25.96
CA PRO A 527 9.60 -4.27 -26.69
C PRO A 527 8.20 -4.83 -26.37
N ALA A 528 7.17 -3.99 -26.43
CA ALA A 528 5.78 -4.42 -26.31
C ALA A 528 5.36 -5.33 -27.49
N PRO A 529 4.34 -6.19 -27.34
CA PRO A 529 3.98 -7.19 -28.35
C PRO A 529 3.79 -6.65 -29.77
N ASP A 530 3.17 -5.48 -29.93
CA ASP A 530 2.96 -4.86 -31.24
C ASP A 530 4.26 -4.37 -31.92
N PHE A 531 5.37 -4.26 -31.18
CA PHE A 531 6.73 -3.99 -31.66
C PHE A 531 7.61 -5.26 -31.73
N LEU A 532 7.02 -6.45 -31.78
CA LEU A 532 7.72 -7.72 -32.01
C LEU A 532 7.46 -8.27 -33.41
N PRO A 533 8.43 -9.01 -34.01
CA PRO A 533 8.24 -9.64 -35.32
C PRO A 533 7.05 -10.61 -35.32
N LYS A 534 6.43 -10.79 -36.49
CA LYS A 534 5.47 -11.88 -36.70
C LYS A 534 6.21 -13.23 -36.66
N PRO A 535 5.63 -14.29 -36.05
CA PRO A 535 6.18 -15.64 -36.13
C PRO A 535 6.30 -16.12 -37.59
N ALA A 536 7.40 -16.82 -37.90
CA ALA A 536 7.64 -17.31 -39.25
C ALA A 536 6.58 -18.34 -39.66
N GLY A 537 5.93 -18.12 -40.81
CA GLY A 537 4.86 -18.98 -41.34
C GLY A 537 3.43 -18.53 -41.05
N GLU A 538 3.21 -17.60 -40.12
CA GLU A 538 1.86 -17.14 -39.76
C GLU A 538 1.29 -16.08 -40.72
N THR A 539 0.79 -16.54 -41.87
CA THR A 539 0.11 -15.69 -42.86
C THR A 539 -1.25 -15.15 -42.41
N LYS A 540 -1.82 -15.68 -41.32
CA LYS A 540 -3.19 -15.39 -40.86
C LYS A 540 -3.31 -14.48 -39.64
N LEU A 541 -2.23 -14.22 -38.91
CA LEU A 541 -2.31 -13.25 -37.81
C LEU A 541 -2.47 -11.83 -38.41
N LYS A 542 -3.66 -11.25 -38.19
CA LYS A 542 -3.83 -9.80 -38.12
C LYS A 542 -2.85 -9.23 -37.09
N HIS A 543 -2.65 -7.92 -37.10
CA HIS A 543 -1.63 -7.24 -36.29
C HIS A 543 -1.66 -7.72 -34.82
N ARG A 544 -0.48 -8.00 -34.24
CA ARG A 544 -0.36 -8.33 -32.80
C ARG A 544 -1.04 -7.23 -31.98
N PRO A 545 -1.76 -7.57 -30.89
CA PRO A 545 -2.52 -6.59 -30.15
C PRO A 545 -1.61 -5.54 -29.50
N VAL A 546 -2.08 -4.31 -29.44
CA VAL A 546 -1.41 -3.24 -28.68
C VAL A 546 -1.59 -3.54 -27.19
N LYS A 547 -0.47 -3.72 -26.48
CA LYS A 547 -0.43 -4.00 -25.03
C LYS A 547 0.68 -3.21 -24.35
N GLY A 548 0.47 -2.89 -23.07
CA GLY A 548 1.47 -2.22 -22.25
C GLY A 548 2.59 -3.16 -21.81
N THR A 549 3.82 -2.65 -21.76
CA THR A 549 4.82 -3.21 -20.84
C THR A 549 4.44 -2.89 -19.39
N THR A 550 3.88 -1.70 -19.16
CA THR A 550 3.15 -1.33 -17.95
C THR A 550 1.74 -0.91 -18.38
N ASN A 551 0.73 -1.52 -17.77
CA ASN A 551 -0.68 -1.22 -18.00
C ASN A 551 -1.10 0.11 -17.35
N LEU A 552 -2.31 0.58 -17.65
CA LEU A 552 -2.89 1.75 -17.01
C LEU A 552 -3.04 1.52 -15.50
N HIS A 553 -2.48 2.43 -14.70
CA HIS A 553 -2.55 2.36 -13.24
C HIS A 553 -2.36 3.75 -12.58
N LEU A 554 -2.63 3.78 -11.28
CA LEU A 554 -2.33 4.89 -10.37
C LEU A 554 -1.35 4.41 -9.32
N ASP A 555 -0.39 5.26 -8.97
CA ASP A 555 0.46 5.11 -7.78
C ASP A 555 -0.13 5.90 -6.61
N LEU A 556 0.18 5.51 -5.37
CA LEU A 556 -0.38 6.13 -4.15
C LEU A 556 0.29 7.46 -3.78
N THR A 557 1.38 7.80 -4.46
CA THR A 557 2.30 8.90 -4.18
C THR A 557 2.80 9.51 -5.50
N ASP A 558 3.71 10.47 -5.40
CA ASP A 558 4.53 10.89 -6.53
C ASP A 558 5.57 9.82 -6.86
N ALA A 559 6.03 9.81 -8.12
CA ALA A 559 7.08 8.90 -8.59
C ALA A 559 7.99 9.58 -9.61
N VAL A 560 9.24 9.13 -9.72
CA VAL A 560 10.15 9.49 -10.81
C VAL A 560 10.74 8.23 -11.44
N ASN A 561 10.73 8.17 -12.76
CA ASN A 561 11.21 7.05 -13.57
C ASN A 561 12.31 7.50 -14.53
N ILE A 562 13.52 6.97 -14.37
CA ILE A 562 14.69 7.32 -15.17
C ILE A 562 15.04 6.15 -16.09
N MET A 563 15.04 6.37 -17.40
CA MET A 563 15.56 5.38 -18.35
C MET A 563 17.09 5.49 -18.42
N LEU A 564 17.78 4.38 -18.16
CA LEU A 564 19.25 4.34 -18.14
C LEU A 564 19.82 3.59 -19.35
N PHE A 565 19.06 2.67 -19.93
CA PHE A 565 19.46 1.96 -21.15
C PHE A 565 18.25 1.69 -22.06
N SER A 566 18.44 1.79 -23.37
CA SER A 566 17.57 1.15 -24.37
C SER A 566 18.41 0.48 -25.46
N ALA A 567 18.00 -0.69 -25.93
CA ALA A 567 18.72 -1.42 -26.98
C ALA A 567 18.54 -0.73 -28.35
N GLY A 568 19.64 -0.52 -29.10
CA GLY A 568 19.58 0.25 -30.36
C GLY A 568 20.77 0.10 -31.33
N GLY A 569 21.57 -0.96 -31.21
CA GLY A 569 22.62 -1.29 -32.20
C GLY A 569 22.16 -2.31 -33.26
N GLU A 570 23.09 -2.83 -34.06
CA GLU A 570 22.84 -3.82 -35.13
C GLU A 570 22.06 -5.07 -34.66
N LYS A 571 22.14 -5.41 -33.37
CA LYS A 571 21.50 -6.57 -32.73
C LYS A 571 20.14 -6.23 -32.07
N ALA A 572 19.56 -5.07 -32.37
CA ALA A 572 18.20 -4.75 -31.96
C ALA A 572 17.19 -5.62 -32.71
N PRO A 573 16.04 -5.98 -32.11
CA PRO A 573 14.96 -6.67 -32.83
C PRO A 573 14.49 -5.84 -34.02
N ALA A 574 14.34 -6.44 -35.21
CA ALA A 574 13.93 -5.73 -36.44
C ALA A 574 12.57 -5.01 -36.30
N ALA A 575 11.71 -5.47 -35.39
CA ALA A 575 10.43 -4.85 -35.07
C ALA A 575 10.53 -3.65 -34.10
N ALA A 576 11.57 -3.59 -33.24
CA ALA A 576 11.90 -2.39 -32.45
C ALA A 576 12.39 -1.23 -33.34
N THR A 577 12.90 -1.55 -34.54
CA THR A 577 13.27 -0.62 -35.60
C THR A 577 12.17 -0.38 -36.65
N THR A 578 11.04 -1.10 -36.61
CA THR A 578 9.96 -0.90 -37.60
C THR A 578 9.37 0.52 -37.50
N PRO A 579 9.19 1.22 -38.64
CA PRO A 579 8.44 2.47 -38.69
C PRO A 579 6.95 2.23 -38.39
N LYS A 580 6.38 3.09 -37.54
CA LYS A 580 4.95 3.20 -37.26
C LYS A 580 4.51 4.67 -37.14
N ASP A 581 5.25 5.55 -37.81
CA ASP A 581 5.14 7.01 -37.69
C ASP A 581 5.31 7.55 -36.25
N ILE A 582 5.91 6.73 -35.39
CA ILE A 582 6.28 7.04 -34.00
C ILE A 582 7.74 7.49 -33.95
N PRO A 583 8.07 8.59 -33.23
CA PRO A 583 9.44 9.06 -33.03
C PRO A 583 10.41 8.02 -32.47
N PHE A 584 11.70 8.21 -32.75
CA PHE A 584 12.78 7.42 -32.17
C PHE A 584 12.73 7.57 -30.63
N CYS A 585 12.62 6.45 -29.91
CA CYS A 585 12.54 6.42 -28.45
C CYS A 585 12.77 5.01 -27.91
N GLY A 586 13.05 4.88 -26.62
CA GLY A 586 13.04 3.59 -25.92
C GLY A 586 11.62 3.15 -25.52
N ALA A 587 10.82 4.08 -24.98
CA ALA A 587 9.48 3.81 -24.49
C ALA A 587 8.51 4.98 -24.72
N ILE A 588 7.24 4.63 -24.89
CA ILE A 588 6.13 5.56 -25.05
C ILE A 588 5.33 5.55 -23.75
N TRP A 589 5.02 6.72 -23.21
CA TRP A 589 4.17 6.90 -22.04
C TRP A 589 2.92 7.70 -22.41
N ASP A 590 1.80 7.35 -21.78
CA ASP A 590 0.66 8.25 -21.59
C ASP A 590 0.49 8.50 -20.11
N ILE A 591 0.45 9.78 -19.73
CA ILE A 591 0.11 10.22 -18.36
C ILE A 591 -1.14 11.08 -18.46
N PHE A 592 -2.25 10.62 -17.88
CA PHE A 592 -3.53 11.32 -17.87
C PHE A 592 -3.62 12.25 -16.65
N PRO A 593 -4.21 13.45 -16.77
CA PRO A 593 -4.44 14.32 -15.63
C PRO A 593 -5.44 13.69 -14.65
N PRO A 594 -5.40 13.99 -13.34
CA PRO A 594 -6.26 13.32 -12.35
C PRO A 594 -7.77 13.44 -12.65
N SER A 595 -8.19 14.52 -13.31
CA SER A 595 -9.57 14.76 -13.76
C SER A 595 -10.09 13.75 -14.79
N ALA A 596 -9.21 13.10 -15.56
CA ALA A 596 -9.61 12.09 -16.53
C ALA A 596 -10.07 10.77 -15.87
N SER A 597 -9.63 10.49 -14.65
CA SER A 597 -9.76 9.17 -14.00
C SER A 597 -11.20 8.65 -13.91
N THR A 598 -12.19 9.53 -13.80
CA THR A 598 -13.61 9.16 -13.85
C THR A 598 -13.99 8.59 -15.21
N HIS A 599 -13.75 9.33 -16.29
CA HIS A 599 -14.08 8.92 -17.65
C HIS A 599 -13.27 7.70 -18.11
N LEU A 600 -12.01 7.56 -17.65
CA LEU A 600 -11.23 6.33 -17.88
C LEU A 600 -11.88 5.10 -17.22
N ARG A 601 -12.43 5.24 -16.01
CA ARG A 601 -13.15 4.15 -15.31
C ARG A 601 -14.50 3.84 -15.96
N GLU A 602 -15.24 4.86 -16.40
CA GLU A 602 -16.52 4.73 -17.10
C GLU A 602 -16.34 4.03 -18.45
N TYR A 603 -15.35 4.46 -19.25
CA TYR A 603 -15.02 3.87 -20.54
C TYR A 603 -14.61 2.39 -20.43
N LEU A 604 -13.68 2.06 -19.53
CA LEU A 604 -13.17 0.70 -19.36
C LEU A 604 -14.20 -0.30 -18.78
N ASN A 605 -15.31 0.20 -18.22
CA ASN A 605 -16.45 -0.61 -17.77
C ASN A 605 -17.69 -0.47 -18.69
N SER A 606 -17.59 0.25 -19.81
CA SER A 606 -18.70 0.42 -20.76
C SER A 606 -19.03 -0.89 -21.49
N GLU A 607 -20.30 -1.11 -21.82
CA GLU A 607 -20.72 -2.30 -22.58
C GLU A 607 -19.97 -2.40 -23.93
N GLU A 608 -19.73 -1.27 -24.62
CA GLU A 608 -18.97 -1.26 -25.88
C GLU A 608 -17.51 -1.70 -25.71
N TYR A 609 -16.79 -1.17 -24.71
CA TYR A 609 -15.40 -1.58 -24.47
C TYR A 609 -15.31 -3.05 -24.08
N LEU A 610 -16.23 -3.51 -23.22
CA LEU A 610 -16.28 -4.89 -22.74
C LEU A 610 -16.68 -5.88 -23.84
N GLU A 611 -17.63 -5.56 -24.73
CA GLU A 611 -17.97 -6.40 -25.88
C GLU A 611 -16.83 -6.46 -26.90
N ALA A 612 -16.19 -5.32 -27.23
CA ALA A 612 -15.06 -5.28 -28.15
C ALA A 612 -13.88 -6.13 -27.67
N HIS A 613 -13.55 -6.04 -26.38
CA HIS A 613 -12.40 -6.72 -25.76
C HIS A 613 -12.75 -8.05 -25.06
N ALA A 614 -13.99 -8.54 -25.17
CA ALA A 614 -14.42 -9.81 -24.57
C ALA A 614 -13.53 -11.00 -24.99
N HIS A 615 -13.04 -10.98 -26.23
CA HIS A 615 -12.15 -11.99 -26.79
C HIS A 615 -10.74 -12.00 -26.16
N GLU A 616 -10.35 -10.91 -25.50
CA GLU A 616 -9.10 -10.79 -24.71
C GLU A 616 -9.32 -11.05 -23.21
N GLY A 617 -10.55 -11.37 -22.79
CA GLY A 617 -10.90 -11.61 -21.39
C GLY A 617 -11.25 -10.35 -20.60
N ALA A 618 -11.61 -9.25 -21.25
CA ALA A 618 -12.15 -8.07 -20.57
C ALA A 618 -13.43 -8.39 -19.78
N MET A 619 -13.62 -7.71 -18.65
CA MET A 619 -14.76 -7.87 -17.75
C MET A 619 -15.02 -6.59 -16.95
N GLU A 620 -16.26 -6.41 -16.48
CA GLU A 620 -16.61 -5.36 -15.53
C GLU A 620 -15.78 -5.51 -14.24
N LEU A 621 -15.07 -4.45 -13.84
CA LEU A 621 -14.23 -4.40 -12.64
C LEU A 621 -14.73 -3.33 -11.67
N ASP A 622 -14.48 -3.53 -10.36
CA ASP A 622 -14.81 -2.54 -9.33
C ASP A 622 -13.95 -1.27 -9.43
N ASP A 623 -12.70 -1.40 -9.86
CA ASP A 623 -11.90 -0.30 -10.38
C ASP A 623 -10.92 -0.79 -11.48
N PRO A 624 -11.14 -0.46 -12.76
CA PRO A 624 -10.29 -0.96 -13.85
C PRO A 624 -8.86 -0.40 -13.82
N ILE A 625 -8.62 0.77 -13.22
CA ILE A 625 -7.29 1.41 -13.12
C ILE A 625 -6.49 0.74 -12.00
N HIS A 626 -7.05 0.62 -10.80
CA HIS A 626 -6.36 0.03 -9.64
C HIS A 626 -6.13 -1.49 -9.74
N ARG A 627 -6.93 -2.17 -10.58
CA ARG A 627 -6.73 -3.58 -10.97
C ARG A 627 -5.60 -3.75 -12.00
N GLN A 628 -5.17 -2.68 -12.68
CA GLN A 628 -3.99 -2.63 -13.57
C GLN A 628 -4.05 -3.62 -14.76
N MET A 629 -5.26 -3.95 -15.23
CA MET A 629 -5.50 -5.00 -16.23
C MET A 629 -5.44 -4.52 -17.69
N TYR A 630 -5.72 -3.24 -17.94
CA TYR A 630 -5.96 -2.71 -19.29
C TYR A 630 -4.86 -1.75 -19.75
N TYR A 631 -4.73 -1.58 -21.06
CA TYR A 631 -3.89 -0.58 -21.71
C TYR A 631 -4.74 0.09 -22.78
N LEU A 632 -4.80 1.43 -22.77
CA LEU A 632 -5.57 2.22 -23.73
C LEU A 632 -4.75 2.37 -25.01
N THR A 633 -5.29 1.87 -26.11
CA THR A 633 -4.75 2.03 -27.46
C THR A 633 -4.97 3.46 -27.98
N GLU A 634 -4.31 3.83 -29.06
CA GLU A 634 -4.57 5.10 -29.73
C GLU A 634 -6.02 5.22 -30.25
N ASP A 635 -6.70 4.12 -30.59
CA ASP A 635 -8.11 4.15 -30.97
C ASP A 635 -9.03 4.38 -29.74
N ASP A 636 -8.70 3.79 -28.58
CA ASP A 636 -9.43 4.06 -27.32
C ASP A 636 -9.29 5.53 -26.90
N MET A 637 -8.08 6.09 -27.03
CA MET A 637 -7.82 7.50 -26.73
C MET A 637 -8.49 8.47 -27.71
N ILE A 638 -8.70 8.08 -28.98
CA ILE A 638 -9.52 8.85 -29.92
C ILE A 638 -10.98 8.90 -29.45
N LYS A 639 -11.57 7.77 -29.03
CA LYS A 639 -12.95 7.77 -28.49
C LYS A 639 -13.08 8.62 -27.23
N LEU A 640 -12.19 8.41 -26.26
CA LEU A 640 -12.12 9.20 -25.02
C LEU A 640 -11.97 10.72 -25.27
N TYR A 641 -11.28 11.10 -26.34
CA TYR A 641 -11.20 12.49 -26.79
C TYR A 641 -12.48 12.97 -27.49
N GLU A 642 -13.04 12.20 -28.42
CA GLU A 642 -14.26 12.54 -29.18
C GLU A 642 -15.52 12.57 -28.28
N GLU A 643 -15.59 11.76 -27.22
CA GLU A 643 -16.74 11.63 -26.31
C GLU A 643 -16.64 12.49 -25.04
N ASN A 644 -15.44 12.61 -24.45
CA ASN A 644 -15.24 13.27 -23.15
C ASN A 644 -14.16 14.37 -23.15
N GLY A 645 -13.49 14.63 -24.28
CA GLY A 645 -12.40 15.60 -24.36
C GLY A 645 -11.12 15.18 -23.60
N VAL A 646 -11.02 13.91 -23.16
CA VAL A 646 -9.88 13.40 -22.41
C VAL A 646 -8.64 13.39 -23.29
N MET A 647 -7.53 13.93 -22.77
CA MET A 647 -6.22 13.97 -23.43
C MET A 647 -5.13 13.54 -22.44
N ALA A 648 -4.10 12.87 -22.95
CA ALA A 648 -2.93 12.45 -22.18
C ALA A 648 -1.71 13.34 -22.49
N HIS A 649 -0.79 13.43 -21.54
CA HIS A 649 0.59 13.82 -21.77
C HIS A 649 1.33 12.64 -22.42
N ARG A 650 1.53 12.70 -23.74
CA ARG A 650 2.26 11.69 -24.51
C ARG A 650 3.76 12.00 -24.47
N ILE A 651 4.55 11.12 -23.85
CA ILE A 651 6.00 11.29 -23.70
C ILE A 651 6.73 10.16 -24.44
N TYR A 652 7.67 10.54 -25.29
CA TYR A 652 8.64 9.65 -25.90
C TYR A 652 9.92 9.69 -25.07
N GLN A 653 10.16 8.65 -24.25
CA GLN A 653 11.27 8.58 -23.30
C GLN A 653 12.50 7.94 -23.95
N GLU A 654 13.66 8.60 -23.77
CA GLU A 654 14.98 8.14 -24.21
C GLU A 654 15.92 7.89 -23.02
N PRO A 655 17.05 7.17 -23.20
CA PRO A 655 18.06 7.03 -22.16
C PRO A 655 18.58 8.40 -21.71
N GLY A 656 18.49 8.68 -20.41
CA GLY A 656 18.78 9.99 -19.82
C GLY A 656 17.56 10.87 -19.57
N ASP A 657 16.34 10.47 -19.96
CA ASP A 657 15.10 11.14 -19.56
C ASP A 657 14.55 10.57 -18.23
N ALA A 658 14.44 11.45 -17.24
CA ALA A 658 13.67 11.26 -16.02
C ALA A 658 12.23 11.78 -16.21
N VAL A 659 11.25 10.88 -16.21
CA VAL A 659 9.82 11.18 -16.25
C VAL A 659 9.29 11.22 -14.82
N PHE A 660 8.75 12.35 -14.39
CA PHE A 660 8.08 12.51 -13.11
C PHE A 660 6.56 12.36 -13.28
N ILE A 661 5.94 11.64 -12.36
CA ILE A 661 4.51 11.35 -12.33
C ILE A 661 3.97 11.89 -10.99
N PRO A 662 3.11 12.93 -11.00
CA PRO A 662 2.42 13.39 -9.80
C PRO A 662 1.44 12.34 -9.27
N ALA A 663 1.24 12.29 -7.97
CA ALA A 663 0.19 11.49 -7.35
C ALA A 663 -1.17 11.79 -8.02
N GLY A 664 -1.94 10.74 -8.32
CA GLY A 664 -3.27 10.87 -8.95
C GLY A 664 -3.25 10.95 -10.48
N CYS A 665 -2.09 11.01 -11.14
CA CYS A 665 -1.98 10.87 -12.58
C CYS A 665 -2.05 9.39 -12.99
N ALA A 666 -3.16 8.96 -13.60
CA ALA A 666 -3.25 7.61 -14.15
C ALA A 666 -2.32 7.48 -15.37
N HIS A 667 -1.53 6.42 -15.47
CA HIS A 667 -0.52 6.31 -16.52
C HIS A 667 -0.20 4.88 -16.98
N GLN A 668 0.35 4.78 -18.19
CA GLN A 668 0.69 3.53 -18.87
C GLN A 668 1.99 3.65 -19.68
N VAL A 669 2.67 2.53 -19.97
CA VAL A 669 3.97 2.50 -20.67
C VAL A 669 4.06 1.37 -21.69
N ARG A 670 4.32 1.72 -22.95
CA ARG A 670 4.56 0.79 -24.07
C ARG A 670 5.99 0.95 -24.58
N ASN A 671 6.87 0.02 -24.23
CA ASN A 671 8.24 -0.02 -24.74
C ASN A 671 8.26 -0.20 -26.27
N ARG A 672 8.97 0.69 -26.98
CA ARG A 672 9.36 0.46 -28.38
C ARG A 672 10.58 -0.46 -28.45
N ARG A 673 11.45 -0.45 -27.43
CA ARG A 673 12.72 -1.21 -27.39
C ARG A 673 12.93 -1.91 -26.05
N SER A 674 13.85 -2.86 -25.98
CA SER A 674 14.33 -3.43 -24.72
C SER A 674 14.92 -2.32 -23.84
N CYS A 675 14.35 -2.05 -22.66
CA CYS A 675 14.73 -0.93 -21.79
C CYS A 675 15.09 -1.37 -20.37
N VAL A 676 16.08 -0.70 -19.78
CA VAL A 676 16.30 -0.61 -18.33
C VAL A 676 15.78 0.74 -17.86
N LYS A 677 14.90 0.72 -16.85
CA LYS A 677 14.47 1.91 -16.11
C LYS A 677 14.68 1.65 -14.62
N VAL A 678 14.97 2.69 -13.85
CA VAL A 678 14.87 2.70 -12.39
C VAL A 678 13.82 3.72 -12.00
N ALA A 679 12.99 3.41 -11.00
CA ALA A 679 12.04 4.37 -10.45
C ALA A 679 12.04 4.35 -8.92
N VAL A 680 11.61 5.46 -8.32
CA VAL A 680 11.37 5.58 -6.88
C VAL A 680 10.09 6.39 -6.66
N ASP A 681 9.33 5.96 -5.66
CA ASP A 681 8.14 6.64 -5.18
C ASP A 681 8.55 7.61 -4.05
N PHE A 682 7.90 8.76 -3.92
CA PHE A 682 8.18 9.73 -2.86
C PHE A 682 6.91 10.49 -2.45
N LEU A 683 6.78 10.83 -1.16
CA LEU A 683 5.58 11.46 -0.64
C LEU A 683 5.83 12.95 -0.41
N THR A 684 5.30 13.80 -1.29
CA THR A 684 5.47 15.26 -1.19
C THR A 684 4.38 15.93 -0.33
N PRO A 685 4.68 17.07 0.34
CA PRO A 685 3.68 17.85 1.07
C PRO A 685 2.61 18.48 0.17
N GLU A 686 2.94 18.81 -1.07
CA GLU A 686 2.02 19.36 -2.06
C GLU A 686 0.86 18.39 -2.36
N ASN A 687 1.17 17.11 -2.56
CA ASN A 687 0.19 16.12 -3.04
C ASN A 687 -0.48 15.27 -1.94
N VAL A 688 -0.29 15.57 -0.64
CA VAL A 688 -0.91 14.77 0.46
C VAL A 688 -2.45 14.71 0.38
N LYS A 689 -3.09 15.76 -0.15
CA LYS A 689 -4.55 15.80 -0.38
C LYS A 689 -5.00 14.78 -1.44
N VAL A 690 -4.17 14.55 -2.46
CA VAL A 690 -4.42 13.53 -3.50
C VAL A 690 -4.10 12.14 -2.96
N CYS A 691 -2.96 11.98 -2.28
CA CYS A 691 -2.56 10.73 -1.63
C CYS A 691 -3.62 10.22 -0.63
N LYS A 692 -4.24 11.13 0.14
CA LYS A 692 -5.38 10.84 1.01
C LYS A 692 -6.56 10.22 0.24
N GLY A 693 -6.91 10.78 -0.92
CA GLY A 693 -7.97 10.26 -1.78
C GLY A 693 -7.65 8.86 -2.29
N LEU A 694 -6.44 8.65 -2.79
CA LEU A 694 -5.98 7.36 -3.31
C LEU A 694 -5.90 6.28 -2.22
N VAL A 695 -5.47 6.62 -1.01
CA VAL A 695 -5.51 5.72 0.17
C VAL A 695 -6.97 5.40 0.56
N ALA A 696 -7.91 6.32 0.38
CA ALA A 696 -9.33 6.05 0.60
C ALA A 696 -9.93 5.11 -0.48
N GLU A 697 -9.60 5.31 -1.76
CA GLU A 697 -9.96 4.38 -2.85
C GLU A 697 -9.37 2.98 -2.61
N ALA A 698 -8.08 2.90 -2.26
CA ALA A 698 -7.39 1.66 -1.91
C ALA A 698 -8.08 0.92 -0.76
N ARG A 699 -8.45 1.66 0.30
CA ARG A 699 -9.23 1.13 1.43
C ARG A 699 -10.58 0.59 0.98
N VAL A 700 -11.30 1.27 0.09
CA VAL A 700 -12.64 0.85 -0.39
C VAL A 700 -12.56 -0.47 -1.18
N MET A 701 -11.56 -0.67 -2.03
CA MET A 701 -11.35 -1.95 -2.73
C MET A 701 -10.90 -3.09 -1.81
N GLY A 702 -10.05 -2.79 -0.82
CA GLY A 702 -9.65 -3.77 0.18
C GLY A 702 -10.77 -4.16 1.14
N ASN A 703 -11.78 -3.29 1.28
CA ASN A 703 -12.89 -3.45 2.20
C ASN A 703 -14.01 -4.35 1.62
N PRO A 704 -14.27 -5.54 2.22
CA PRO A 704 -15.32 -6.47 1.78
C PRO A 704 -16.76 -5.99 2.10
N PHE A 705 -16.94 -4.76 2.60
CA PHE A 705 -18.22 -4.06 2.58
C PHE A 705 -18.59 -3.49 1.19
N LEU A 706 -17.59 -3.05 0.40
CA LEU A 706 -17.80 -2.10 -0.70
C LEU A 706 -17.29 -2.62 -2.06
N GLY A 707 -16.10 -3.24 -2.12
CA GLY A 707 -15.54 -3.75 -3.37
C GLY A 707 -16.25 -5.00 -3.91
N ARG A 708 -16.55 -5.05 -5.22
CA ARG A 708 -16.89 -6.32 -5.91
C ARG A 708 -15.61 -7.13 -6.06
N ALA A 709 -15.27 -7.93 -5.05
CA ALA A 709 -13.94 -8.52 -4.84
C ALA A 709 -13.39 -9.46 -5.95
N ALA A 710 -12.99 -8.88 -7.09
CA ALA A 710 -12.25 -9.48 -8.19
C ALA A 710 -10.74 -9.59 -7.85
N GLY A 711 -10.45 -10.33 -6.77
CA GLY A 711 -9.15 -10.36 -6.11
C GLY A 711 -9.13 -9.53 -4.83
N GLY A 712 -8.35 -9.97 -3.84
CA GLY A 712 -8.25 -9.30 -2.54
C GLY A 712 -7.61 -7.91 -2.62
N GLY A 713 -7.81 -7.10 -1.58
CA GLY A 713 -7.12 -5.82 -1.45
C GLY A 713 -5.60 -5.97 -1.43
N LYS A 714 -4.91 -5.02 -2.06
CA LYS A 714 -3.51 -4.74 -1.74
C LYS A 714 -3.43 -4.26 -0.28
N GLU A 715 -2.35 -4.60 0.41
CA GLU A 715 -2.04 -3.91 1.66
C GLU A 715 -1.75 -2.44 1.35
N ASP A 716 -2.18 -1.52 2.22
CA ASP A 716 -1.62 -0.17 2.23
C ASP A 716 -0.10 -0.30 2.40
N VAL A 717 0.69 0.32 1.53
CA VAL A 717 2.16 0.36 1.68
C VAL A 717 2.61 1.65 2.35
N LEU A 718 1.96 2.78 2.03
CA LEU A 718 2.39 4.14 2.30
C LEU A 718 2.44 4.56 3.78
N GLN A 719 1.49 4.13 4.62
CA GLN A 719 1.36 4.63 6.01
C GLN A 719 1.14 6.15 6.11
N LEU A 720 0.33 6.74 5.23
CA LEU A 720 0.16 8.20 5.08
C LEU A 720 0.07 8.96 6.42
N TRP A 721 -0.81 8.54 7.33
CA TRP A 721 -1.03 9.22 8.61
C TRP A 721 0.19 9.19 9.54
N SER A 722 0.96 8.10 9.51
CA SER A 722 2.24 8.01 10.22
C SER A 722 3.32 8.87 9.57
N CYS A 723 3.33 8.99 8.23
CA CYS A 723 4.22 9.93 7.52
C CYS A 723 3.93 11.38 7.97
N LEU A 724 2.65 11.79 8.00
CA LEU A 724 2.26 13.13 8.44
C LEU A 724 2.62 13.35 9.91
N GLY A 725 2.36 12.38 10.79
CA GLY A 725 2.68 12.46 12.22
C GLY A 725 4.18 12.61 12.51
N PHE A 726 5.03 11.78 11.87
CA PHE A 726 6.48 11.86 12.08
C PHE A 726 7.11 13.08 11.40
N ALA A 727 6.64 13.50 10.22
CA ALA A 727 7.06 14.77 9.64
C ALA A 727 6.66 15.97 10.51
N TRP A 728 5.49 15.92 11.17
CA TRP A 728 5.08 16.95 12.13
C TRP A 728 6.02 17.00 13.35
N ASP A 729 6.32 15.84 13.95
CA ASP A 729 7.27 15.76 15.07
C ASP A 729 8.67 16.31 14.70
N ALA A 730 9.11 16.11 13.45
CA ALA A 730 10.41 16.54 12.96
C ALA A 730 10.51 18.06 12.67
N PHE A 731 9.42 18.70 12.24
CA PHE A 731 9.39 20.13 11.89
C PHE A 731 8.85 21.05 12.98
N ASP A 732 7.88 20.60 13.78
CA ASP A 732 7.18 21.39 14.80
C ASP A 732 7.49 20.91 16.24
N GLY A 733 8.25 19.83 16.38
CA GLY A 733 8.68 19.26 17.66
C GLY A 733 7.80 18.12 18.18
N PRO A 734 8.38 17.19 18.97
CA PRO A 734 7.77 15.90 19.29
C PRO A 734 6.53 16.01 20.19
N ARG A 735 5.51 15.22 19.88
CA ARG A 735 4.29 15.06 20.69
C ARG A 735 4.57 14.57 22.11
N LYS A 736 3.76 15.02 23.07
CA LYS A 736 3.77 14.51 24.46
C LYS A 736 3.48 13.00 24.49
N GLY A 737 4.53 12.20 24.66
CA GLY A 737 4.46 10.74 24.72
C GLY A 737 5.49 10.04 23.82
N ALA A 738 5.91 10.69 22.72
CA ALA A 738 6.70 10.11 21.63
C ALA A 738 8.14 9.64 21.98
N GLY A 739 8.53 9.64 23.26
CA GLY A 739 9.86 9.26 23.74
C GLY A 739 9.89 8.42 25.03
N LYS A 740 8.75 7.93 25.53
CA LYS A 740 8.72 7.05 26.72
C LYS A 740 9.00 5.58 26.42
N ASP A 741 8.74 5.12 25.20
CA ASP A 741 9.01 3.74 24.79
C ASP A 741 10.50 3.56 24.41
N GLY A 742 11.32 3.18 25.39
CA GLY A 742 12.66 2.60 25.16
C GLY A 742 13.85 3.31 25.80
N SER A 743 13.68 4.48 26.42
CA SER A 743 14.76 5.11 27.19
C SER A 743 14.89 4.45 28.57
N VAL A 744 16.09 3.95 28.91
CA VAL A 744 16.39 3.49 30.27
C VAL A 744 16.39 4.70 31.18
N VAL A 745 15.37 4.81 32.04
CA VAL A 745 15.30 5.84 33.07
C VAL A 745 16.50 5.65 34.00
N LYS A 746 17.50 6.52 33.87
CA LYS A 746 18.36 6.83 35.01
C LYS A 746 17.46 7.40 36.09
N LYS A 747 17.39 6.73 37.25
CA LYS A 747 16.99 7.40 38.48
C LYS A 747 18.01 8.51 38.73
N GLU A 748 17.57 9.74 38.66
CA GLU A 748 18.12 10.78 39.53
C GLU A 748 17.23 10.78 40.76
N GLU A 749 17.83 10.43 41.91
CA GLU A 749 17.12 10.33 43.17
C GLU A 749 17.12 11.73 43.79
N ALA A 750 15.95 12.38 43.81
CA ALA A 750 15.77 13.64 44.52
C ALA A 750 15.61 13.32 46.01
N GLU A 751 16.59 13.69 46.81
CA GLU A 751 16.56 13.55 48.26
C GLU A 751 15.65 14.64 48.85
N GLU A 752 14.61 14.25 49.60
CA GLU A 752 13.82 15.19 50.41
C GLU A 752 14.60 15.53 51.70
N GLU A 753 15.43 16.56 51.65
CA GLU A 753 15.96 17.18 52.87
C GLU A 753 14.83 17.91 53.61
N GLY A 754 14.46 17.39 54.78
CA GLY A 754 13.42 17.98 55.63
C GLY A 754 14.00 18.88 56.72
N GLU A 755 13.72 20.18 56.66
CA GLU A 755 13.87 21.07 57.80
C GLU A 755 12.54 21.18 58.56
N GLY A 756 12.55 20.77 59.84
CA GLY A 756 11.41 20.92 60.74
C GLY A 756 11.44 22.25 61.51
N SER A 757 10.28 22.82 61.80
CA SER A 757 10.12 23.89 62.79
C SER A 757 8.83 23.70 63.60
N GLU A 758 8.81 24.25 64.81
CA GLU A 758 7.96 23.73 65.90
C GLU A 758 6.56 24.35 66.00
N ILE A 759 5.60 23.48 66.29
CA ILE A 759 4.50 23.62 67.27
C ILE A 759 4.19 25.05 67.74
N LYS A 760 2.95 25.49 67.46
CA LYS A 760 2.08 26.08 68.49
C LYS A 760 0.61 25.83 68.17
N ALA A 761 -0.16 25.51 69.21
CA ALA A 761 -1.61 25.36 69.16
C ALA A 761 -2.24 26.44 70.05
N GLU A 762 -3.43 26.89 69.69
CA GLU A 762 -4.30 27.69 70.55
C GLU A 762 -5.75 27.41 70.18
N ASP A 763 -6.59 27.15 71.18
CA ASP A 763 -8.01 26.81 71.02
C ASP A 763 -8.88 28.07 70.86
N GLN A 764 -10.01 27.93 70.17
CA GLN A 764 -11.28 28.44 70.69
C GLN A 764 -12.50 27.73 70.10
N MET A 765 -13.60 27.75 70.87
CA MET A 765 -14.83 27.02 70.64
C MET A 765 -15.99 27.95 70.27
N GLU A 766 -17.07 27.35 69.76
CA GLU A 766 -18.45 27.91 69.77
C GLU A 766 -18.70 29.15 68.87
N GLU A 767 -19.94 29.51 68.51
CA GLU A 767 -21.27 29.03 68.98
C GLU A 767 -22.28 28.83 67.81
N SER A 768 -23.56 28.61 68.16
CA SER A 768 -24.63 28.13 67.28
C SER A 768 -25.37 29.21 66.47
N GLY A 769 -26.08 28.79 65.39
CA GLY A 769 -26.99 29.66 64.62
C GLY A 769 -27.97 28.88 63.74
N ASN A 770 -29.28 28.91 64.07
CA ASN A 770 -30.32 28.07 63.46
C ASN A 770 -31.51 28.91 62.97
N ARG A 771 -31.96 28.76 61.70
CA ARG A 771 -33.39 28.55 61.27
C ARG A 771 -33.68 28.75 59.77
N ASN A 772 -34.53 27.84 59.27
CA ASN A 772 -35.66 27.94 58.32
C ASN A 772 -35.81 29.15 57.36
N GLY A 773 -36.17 28.88 56.09
CA GLY A 773 -36.76 29.86 55.16
C GLY A 773 -37.36 29.21 53.90
N ASN A 774 -38.66 29.39 53.65
CA ASN A 774 -39.46 28.65 52.65
C ASN A 774 -39.59 29.37 51.27
N ALA A 775 -39.93 28.55 50.25
CA ALA A 775 -40.83 28.83 49.12
C ALA A 775 -40.42 29.70 47.91
N GLU A 776 -40.56 29.06 46.73
CA GLU A 776 -41.27 29.51 45.51
C GLU A 776 -41.29 30.99 45.08
N HIS A 777 -40.75 31.26 43.88
CA HIS A 777 -41.54 31.94 42.85
C HIS A 777 -41.22 31.46 41.44
N ALA A 778 -42.21 31.54 40.54
CA ALA A 778 -42.10 31.16 39.14
C ALA A 778 -42.09 32.39 38.22
N ALA A 779 -41.45 32.26 37.06
CA ALA A 779 -41.57 33.21 35.96
C ALA A 779 -41.76 32.43 34.64
N ARG A 780 -42.73 32.87 33.83
CA ARG A 780 -43.12 32.26 32.55
C ARG A 780 -43.53 33.39 31.61
N ILE A 781 -43.07 33.34 30.35
CA ILE A 781 -43.41 34.11 29.14
C ILE A 781 -42.25 33.76 28.16
N GLU A 782 -42.43 33.15 26.98
CA GLU A 782 -43.22 33.52 25.78
C GLU A 782 -42.67 34.76 25.04
N VAL A 783 -42.80 34.91 23.72
CA VAL A 783 -43.35 33.96 22.72
C VAL A 783 -42.19 33.07 22.18
N GLU A 784 -41.80 32.87 20.92
CA GLU A 784 -42.33 33.17 19.57
C GLU A 784 -41.91 32.03 18.61
N THR A 785 -42.62 31.87 17.50
CA THR A 785 -42.25 30.99 16.37
C THR A 785 -42.61 31.66 15.05
N THR A 786 -41.70 31.68 14.07
CA THR A 786 -41.99 32.07 12.69
C THR A 786 -41.39 31.09 11.69
N SER A 787 -42.16 30.74 10.65
CA SER A 787 -41.74 29.89 9.53
C SER A 787 -42.48 30.28 8.25
N ALA A 788 -41.74 30.64 7.20
CA ALA A 788 -42.20 30.94 5.84
C ALA A 788 -40.95 31.21 4.97
N VAL A 789 -40.80 30.73 3.73
CA VAL A 789 -41.59 29.78 2.93
C VAL A 789 -40.61 28.77 2.30
#